data_AF-A0A7D6ZDL7-F1
#
_entry.id   AF-A0A7D6ZDL7-F1
#
_cell.length_a   1.000
_cell.length_b   1.000
_cell.length_c   1.000
_cell.angle_alpha   90.00
_cell.angle_beta   90.00
_cell.angle_gamma   90.00
#
_symmetry.space_group_name_H-M   'P 1'
#
loop_
_entity.id
_entity.type
_entity.pdbx_description
1 polymer ?
#
loop_
_entity_poly.entity_id
_entity_poly.type
_entity_poly.pdbx_seq_one_letter_code
_entity_poly.pdbx_strand_id
1 'polypeptide(L)'
;MMVRVTAATTTKLRLDDLDAEQAAAVRAPRGPVCVLAGAGTGKTRTITHRIAHLVSAGHVRADQVLAVTFTARAAGELRNRLRELGLGGDAGQVQARTFHAAALRQLKYFWPQVVGDVPWRLIEGKFPIVAQAARGVGLSTDTETLRDLTSEIEWAKGSLIAPEDYAGAVARLHRDAPYEASKVADVYAVYEKLKATPDGLLLDFDDLLLHTAAALEDYVSVAEEFRNRYRCFVVDEYQDVTPLQQRVLDAWLGERDDLTVVGDANQTIYSFTGASPAFLLDFSRRFPEATVVRLERDYRSTPQVVSLANRVIGAARGRIAGTRLQLIGQRPDGPEPVFAEFDDEPAEAAGTARAIAKLLEKGVPAAEIAVLYRINAQSEVYEQALTEAGIPYQVRGGEGFFQRPEVRQAVQALRQAHTRDDLPDARGANLVTLVRAILRGIGLTKEEPTGAQARERWASLMALVQLTEELVGYDADAEPVDGDAGSGDERDEAGLDADPDSGLDLTGLLRELALRSEARHAPTVQGVTLASLHAAKGLEWDAVFLVGLADGTMPIQHVLGSDGAVADETALEEERRLLYVGVTRAREHLQLSWALARSAGGRKIRRRSRFLAGLVPDDSPASRIAKHTTAPRGPKRVLPTCRVCGRPLLNTAATMLGRCNRCPADIDTGLLEALKEWRKEKADALSLPHFVVFSDVTLTAIAEQRPADDRALVAIPGIGAKKLQTYGADVLAIVRSRSNSANQ
;
A
#
# COMPACT_ATOMS: atom_id res chain seq x y z
N MET A 1 56.55 2.85 -28.08
CA MET A 1 55.38 2.30 -28.80
C MET A 1 54.14 2.69 -27.99
N MET A 2 53.50 3.81 -28.38
CA MET A 2 52.32 4.35 -27.71
C MET A 2 51.13 3.40 -27.94
N VAL A 3 50.62 2.80 -26.88
CA VAL A 3 49.32 2.11 -26.92
C VAL A 3 48.24 3.19 -26.91
N ARG A 4 47.59 3.37 -28.07
CA ARG A 4 46.41 4.22 -28.22
C ARG A 4 45.31 3.70 -27.31
N VAL A 5 44.96 4.47 -26.28
CA VAL A 5 43.67 4.35 -25.59
C VAL A 5 42.60 4.72 -26.60
N THR A 6 41.84 3.73 -27.08
CA THR A 6 40.66 3.94 -27.90
C THR A 6 39.62 4.69 -27.08
N ALA A 7 39.39 5.95 -27.42
CA ALA A 7 38.30 6.75 -26.88
C ALA A 7 36.98 6.03 -27.16
N ALA A 8 36.28 5.60 -26.11
CA ALA A 8 34.91 5.11 -26.23
C ALA A 8 34.08 6.22 -26.90
N THR A 9 33.48 5.89 -28.04
CA THR A 9 32.61 6.76 -28.82
C THR A 9 31.47 7.23 -27.94
N THR A 10 31.61 8.42 -27.34
CA THR A 10 30.59 8.99 -26.46
C THR A 10 29.47 9.48 -27.35
N THR A 11 28.37 8.74 -27.43
CA THR A 11 27.14 9.22 -28.07
C THR A 11 26.80 10.57 -27.46
N LYS A 12 26.94 11.66 -28.21
CA LYS A 12 26.56 13.00 -27.74
C LYS A 12 25.09 12.94 -27.31
N LEU A 13 24.85 13.14 -26.01
CA LEU A 13 23.50 13.16 -25.45
C LEU A 13 22.71 14.26 -26.18
N ARG A 14 21.69 13.88 -26.95
CA ARG A 14 20.83 14.85 -27.63
C ARG A 14 19.94 15.51 -26.57
N LEU A 15 20.28 16.74 -26.23
CA LEU A 15 19.50 17.57 -25.29
C LEU A 15 18.33 18.27 -25.98
N ASP A 16 18.27 18.22 -27.31
CA ASP A 16 17.27 18.92 -28.13
C ASP A 16 15.85 18.32 -27.97
N ASP A 17 15.76 17.09 -27.47
CA ASP A 17 14.48 16.41 -27.19
C ASP A 17 13.89 16.75 -25.81
N LEU A 18 14.56 17.61 -25.02
CA LEU A 18 14.11 18.08 -23.71
C LEU A 18 13.49 19.46 -23.82
N ASP A 19 12.46 19.74 -23.03
CA ASP A 19 11.97 21.11 -22.88
C ASP A 19 12.99 22.01 -22.16
N ALA A 20 12.73 23.32 -22.15
CA ALA A 20 13.67 24.31 -21.63
C ALA A 20 13.95 24.10 -20.13
N GLU A 21 12.92 23.73 -19.37
CA GLU A 21 13.00 23.52 -17.93
C GLU A 21 13.76 22.22 -17.61
N GLN A 22 13.48 21.12 -18.30
CA GLN A 22 14.22 19.86 -18.22
C GLN A 22 15.68 20.06 -18.64
N ALA A 23 15.94 20.77 -19.73
CA ALA A 23 17.30 21.08 -20.19
C ALA A 23 18.05 21.96 -19.18
N ALA A 24 17.38 22.90 -18.51
CA ALA A 24 17.95 23.71 -17.44
C ALA A 24 18.35 22.83 -16.23
N ALA A 25 17.50 21.90 -15.80
CA ALA A 25 17.84 20.95 -14.74
C ALA A 25 19.02 20.03 -15.13
N VAL A 26 19.07 19.57 -16.39
CA VAL A 26 20.16 18.73 -16.88
C VAL A 26 21.49 19.48 -16.95
N ARG A 27 21.48 20.74 -17.39
CA ARG A 27 22.68 21.59 -17.55
C ARG A 27 23.09 22.31 -16.27
N ALA A 28 22.28 22.26 -15.20
CA ALA A 28 22.62 22.91 -13.94
C ALA A 28 24.00 22.44 -13.45
N PRO A 29 24.82 23.33 -12.87
CA PRO A 29 26.17 22.97 -12.44
C PRO A 29 26.15 21.90 -11.34
N ARG A 30 27.35 21.41 -10.98
CA ARG A 30 27.53 20.60 -9.77
C ARG A 30 27.20 21.41 -8.51
N GLY A 31 26.89 20.70 -7.43
CA GLY A 31 26.31 21.28 -6.21
C GLY A 31 24.80 20.99 -6.06
N PRO A 32 24.10 21.75 -5.20
CA PRO A 32 22.75 21.43 -4.78
C PRO A 32 21.74 21.82 -5.85
N VAL A 33 20.95 20.84 -6.32
CA VAL A 33 19.91 21.04 -7.32
C VAL A 33 18.60 20.46 -6.81
N CYS A 34 17.54 21.27 -6.85
CA CYS A 34 16.19 20.84 -6.50
C CYS A 34 15.28 20.96 -7.72
N VAL A 35 14.76 19.83 -8.17
CA VAL A 35 13.80 19.78 -9.26
C VAL A 35 12.41 19.54 -8.66
N LEU A 36 11.63 20.61 -8.56
CA LEU A 36 10.22 20.57 -8.20
C LEU A 36 9.44 20.14 -9.43
N ALA A 37 8.99 18.89 -9.47
CA ALA A 37 8.47 18.30 -10.69
C ALA A 37 7.09 17.69 -10.44
N GLY A 38 6.07 18.21 -11.12
CA GLY A 38 4.70 17.75 -10.96
C GLY A 38 4.49 16.32 -11.51
N ALA A 39 3.29 15.76 -11.33
CA ALA A 39 2.96 14.48 -11.95
C ALA A 39 3.12 14.54 -13.48
N GLY A 40 3.57 13.46 -14.12
CA GLY A 40 3.69 13.38 -15.58
C GLY A 40 4.75 14.27 -16.23
N THR A 41 5.55 15.02 -15.47
CA THR A 41 6.48 16.03 -16.02
C THR A 41 7.84 15.51 -16.48
N GLY A 42 8.03 14.19 -16.46
CA GLY A 42 9.30 13.57 -16.87
C GLY A 42 10.40 13.64 -15.82
N LYS A 43 10.07 13.53 -14.52
CA LYS A 43 11.05 13.50 -13.40
C LYS A 43 12.22 12.55 -13.66
N THR A 44 11.89 11.28 -13.91
CA THR A 44 12.88 10.22 -14.13
C THR A 44 13.73 10.48 -15.38
N ARG A 45 13.12 10.98 -16.46
CA ARG A 45 13.84 11.37 -17.69
C ARG A 45 14.84 12.49 -17.40
N THR A 46 14.43 13.49 -16.64
CA THR A 46 15.30 14.62 -16.26
C THR A 46 16.49 14.14 -15.43
N ILE A 47 16.25 13.26 -14.45
CA ILE A 47 17.29 12.66 -13.61
C ILE A 47 18.29 11.86 -14.44
N THR A 48 17.82 10.95 -15.30
CA THR A 48 18.70 10.08 -16.07
C THR A 48 19.55 10.86 -17.06
N HIS A 49 18.95 11.86 -17.74
CA HIS A 49 19.69 12.74 -18.64
C HIS A 49 20.69 13.62 -17.88
N ARG A 50 20.38 14.09 -16.66
CA ARG A 50 21.33 14.85 -15.83
C ARG A 50 22.53 14.00 -15.45
N ILE A 51 22.29 12.78 -14.98
CA ILE A 51 23.37 11.84 -14.64
C ILE A 51 24.24 11.56 -15.87
N ALA A 52 23.61 11.26 -17.02
CA ALA A 52 24.32 11.03 -18.28
C ALA A 52 25.11 12.25 -18.75
N HIS A 53 24.57 13.46 -18.58
CA HIS A 53 25.26 14.69 -18.89
C HIS A 53 26.50 14.90 -18.01
N LEU A 54 26.37 14.74 -16.68
CA LEU A 54 27.49 14.89 -15.75
C LEU A 54 28.62 13.87 -16.02
N VAL A 55 28.27 12.63 -16.37
CA VAL A 55 29.25 11.59 -16.69
C VAL A 55 29.91 11.84 -18.05
N SER A 56 29.13 12.09 -19.10
CA SER A 56 29.66 12.31 -20.45
C SER A 56 30.47 13.59 -20.59
N ALA A 57 30.15 14.64 -19.82
CA ALA A 57 30.94 15.87 -19.73
C ALA A 57 32.21 15.72 -18.87
N GLY A 58 32.44 14.55 -18.25
CA GLY A 58 33.61 14.28 -17.43
C GLY A 58 33.59 14.95 -16.05
N HIS A 59 32.45 15.45 -15.60
CA HIS A 59 32.32 16.11 -14.29
C HIS A 59 32.37 15.12 -13.12
N VAL A 60 31.89 13.89 -13.34
CA VAL A 60 31.86 12.79 -12.36
C VAL A 60 32.03 11.45 -13.08
N ARG A 61 32.73 10.48 -12.47
CA ARG A 61 32.75 9.10 -12.97
C ARG A 61 31.45 8.37 -12.62
N ALA A 62 30.95 7.53 -13.52
CA ALA A 62 29.71 6.79 -13.30
C ALA A 62 29.69 5.98 -12.00
N ASP A 63 30.81 5.35 -11.61
CA ASP A 63 30.92 4.58 -10.37
C ASP A 63 30.93 5.42 -9.08
N GLN A 64 31.00 6.75 -9.21
CA GLN A 64 30.91 7.71 -8.12
C GLN A 64 29.52 8.32 -7.95
N VAL A 65 28.55 7.95 -8.80
CA VAL A 65 27.15 8.40 -8.69
C VAL A 65 26.33 7.37 -7.92
N LEU A 66 25.67 7.82 -6.86
CA LEU A 66 24.65 7.05 -6.13
C LEU A 66 23.28 7.70 -6.34
N ALA A 67 22.45 7.04 -7.13
CA ALA A 67 21.04 7.41 -7.31
C ALA A 67 20.16 6.57 -6.38
N VAL A 68 19.30 7.24 -5.61
CA VAL A 68 18.49 6.63 -4.56
C VAL A 68 17.02 6.86 -4.84
N THR A 69 16.23 5.79 -4.77
CA THR A 69 14.78 5.82 -4.97
C THR A 69 14.03 5.21 -3.78
N PHE A 70 12.72 5.46 -3.69
CA PHE A 70 11.91 4.89 -2.61
C PHE A 70 11.63 3.38 -2.80
N THR A 71 11.33 2.94 -4.03
CA THR A 71 10.96 1.55 -4.32
C THR A 71 12.03 0.81 -5.12
N ALA A 72 12.13 -0.51 -4.93
CA ALA A 72 13.02 -1.38 -5.70
C ALA A 72 12.70 -1.35 -7.21
N ARG A 73 11.41 -1.19 -7.54
CA ARG A 73 10.95 -1.03 -8.93
C ARG A 73 11.48 0.26 -9.55
N ALA A 74 11.34 1.40 -8.87
CA ALA A 74 11.87 2.67 -9.37
C ALA A 74 13.39 2.61 -9.57
N ALA A 75 14.12 1.94 -8.66
CA ALA A 75 15.56 1.70 -8.83
C ALA A 75 15.85 0.81 -10.06
N GLY A 76 15.02 -0.21 -10.32
CA GLY A 76 15.11 -1.05 -11.51
C GLY A 76 14.89 -0.27 -12.81
N GLU A 77 13.81 0.50 -12.88
CA GLU A 77 13.49 1.34 -14.03
C GLU A 77 14.59 2.39 -14.29
N LEU A 78 15.07 3.04 -13.23
CA LEU A 78 16.16 4.01 -13.32
C LEU A 78 17.44 3.37 -13.88
N ARG A 79 17.80 2.17 -13.42
CA ARG A 79 18.94 1.41 -13.97
C ARG A 79 18.78 1.09 -15.45
N ASN A 80 17.60 0.65 -15.87
CA ASN A 80 17.33 0.31 -17.27
C ASN A 80 17.48 1.55 -18.17
N ARG A 81 16.87 2.68 -17.77
CA ARG A 81 17.01 3.95 -18.50
C ARG A 81 18.45 4.46 -18.54
N LEU A 82 19.21 4.31 -17.47
CA LEU A 82 20.64 4.68 -17.46
C LEU A 82 21.46 3.77 -18.39
N ARG A 83 21.14 2.47 -18.47
CA ARG A 83 21.77 1.53 -19.40
C ARG A 83 21.50 1.90 -20.85
N GLU A 84 20.25 2.27 -21.19
CA GLU A 84 19.88 2.75 -22.53
C GLU A 84 20.66 4.01 -22.94
N LEU A 85 21.02 4.86 -21.97
CA LEU A 85 21.87 6.04 -22.19
C LEU A 85 23.38 5.72 -22.23
N GLY A 86 23.77 4.43 -22.26
CA GLY A 86 25.17 4.00 -22.35
C GLY A 86 25.92 3.95 -21.03
N LEU A 87 25.24 4.06 -19.88
CA LEU A 87 25.86 4.03 -18.54
C LEU A 87 25.81 2.65 -17.87
N GLY A 88 25.68 1.57 -18.66
CA GLY A 88 25.45 0.20 -18.17
C GLY A 88 26.49 -0.86 -18.55
N GLY A 89 27.70 -0.48 -19.00
CA GLY A 89 28.78 -1.42 -19.39
C GLY A 89 29.59 -2.00 -18.21
N ASP A 90 30.48 -2.97 -18.49
CA ASP A 90 31.16 -3.82 -17.49
C ASP A 90 32.18 -3.10 -16.57
N ALA A 91 32.59 -1.87 -16.90
CA ALA A 91 33.50 -1.07 -16.06
C ALA A 91 32.89 0.28 -15.68
N GLY A 92 32.39 0.37 -14.46
CA GLY A 92 31.97 1.63 -13.82
C GLY A 92 30.54 2.04 -14.14
N GLN A 93 29.56 1.43 -13.46
CA GLN A 93 28.14 1.74 -13.60
C GLN A 93 27.66 2.69 -12.51
N VAL A 94 26.67 3.52 -12.85
CA VAL A 94 25.90 4.30 -11.88
C VAL A 94 25.15 3.36 -10.94
N GLN A 95 25.25 3.60 -9.64
CA GLN A 95 24.52 2.80 -8.66
C GLN A 95 23.14 3.39 -8.43
N ALA A 96 22.10 2.74 -8.96
CA ALA A 96 20.71 3.07 -8.67
C ALA A 96 20.11 2.00 -7.73
N ARG A 97 19.76 2.41 -6.50
CA ARG A 97 19.32 1.54 -5.39
C ARG A 97 18.23 2.22 -4.56
N THR A 98 17.57 1.49 -3.67
CA THR A 98 16.80 2.11 -2.58
C THR A 98 17.71 2.52 -1.42
N PHE A 99 17.23 3.40 -0.53
CA PHE A 99 17.95 3.75 0.71
C PHE A 99 18.39 2.50 1.47
N HIS A 100 17.44 1.59 1.73
CA HIS A 100 17.69 0.34 2.43
C HIS A 100 18.67 -0.58 1.69
N ALA A 101 18.56 -0.72 0.37
CA ALA A 101 19.46 -1.58 -0.39
C ALA A 101 20.89 -1.01 -0.47
N ALA A 102 21.03 0.31 -0.47
CA ALA A 102 22.32 0.98 -0.38
C ALA A 102 22.94 0.79 1.03
N ALA A 103 22.17 1.09 2.08
CA ALA A 103 22.57 0.93 3.48
C ALA A 103 22.94 -0.52 3.82
N LEU A 104 22.12 -1.50 3.42
CA LEU A 104 22.39 -2.92 3.63
C LEU A 104 23.75 -3.35 3.07
N ARG A 105 24.08 -2.91 1.85
CA ARG A 105 25.36 -3.22 1.20
C ARG A 105 26.52 -2.58 1.94
N GLN A 106 26.36 -1.32 2.36
CA GLN A 106 27.38 -0.58 3.10
C GLN A 106 27.62 -1.20 4.46
N LEU A 107 26.54 -1.47 5.20
CA LEU A 107 26.60 -2.08 6.52
C LEU A 107 27.29 -3.43 6.44
N LYS A 108 26.92 -4.33 5.50
CA LYS A 108 27.63 -5.61 5.33
C LYS A 108 29.14 -5.46 5.10
N TYR A 109 29.57 -4.39 4.43
CA TYR A 109 30.98 -4.16 4.13
C TYR A 109 31.74 -3.56 5.32
N PHE A 110 31.15 -2.59 6.01
CA PHE A 110 31.80 -1.87 7.12
C PHE A 110 31.57 -2.53 8.48
N TRP A 111 30.59 -3.42 8.63
CA TRP A 111 30.26 -4.07 9.89
C TRP A 111 31.47 -4.74 10.57
N PRO A 112 32.29 -5.55 9.86
CA PRO A 112 33.48 -6.15 10.48
C PRO A 112 34.53 -5.12 10.91
N GLN A 113 34.53 -3.93 10.30
CA GLN A 113 35.48 -2.85 10.61
C GLN A 113 35.04 -2.02 11.82
N VAL A 114 33.73 -1.87 12.00
CA VAL A 114 33.10 -1.00 13.00
C VAL A 114 32.70 -1.77 14.26
N VAL A 115 32.07 -2.94 14.08
CA VAL A 115 31.50 -3.74 15.18
C VAL A 115 32.33 -5.02 15.42
N GLY A 116 33.13 -5.45 14.44
CA GLY A 116 33.92 -6.67 14.53
C GLY A 116 33.11 -7.92 14.17
N ASP A 117 33.40 -9.03 14.86
CA ASP A 117 32.84 -10.36 14.55
C ASP A 117 31.43 -10.60 15.11
N VAL A 118 30.74 -9.56 15.59
CA VAL A 118 29.37 -9.70 16.11
C VAL A 118 28.44 -10.12 14.98
N PRO A 119 27.85 -11.33 15.01
CA PRO A 119 26.93 -11.75 13.96
C PRO A 119 25.62 -10.94 14.04
N TRP A 120 25.02 -10.71 12.87
CA TRP A 120 23.69 -10.10 12.80
C TRP A 120 22.87 -10.74 11.68
N ARG A 121 21.54 -10.70 11.83
CA ARG A 121 20.60 -11.14 10.79
C ARG A 121 19.49 -10.12 10.59
N LEU A 122 19.13 -9.89 9.33
CA LEU A 122 17.97 -9.09 8.96
C LEU A 122 16.71 -9.90 9.24
N ILE A 123 15.74 -9.34 9.97
CA ILE A 123 14.45 -9.97 10.19
C ILE A 123 13.51 -9.69 9.01
N GLU A 124 12.80 -10.71 8.54
CA GLU A 124 11.87 -10.59 7.40
C GLU A 124 10.52 -9.97 7.81
N GLY A 125 10.19 -9.97 9.10
CA GLY A 125 8.97 -9.38 9.62
C GLY A 125 9.06 -9.07 11.11
N LYS A 126 8.53 -7.91 11.50
CA LYS A 126 8.53 -7.43 12.91
C LYS A 126 7.49 -8.16 13.77
N PHE A 127 6.47 -8.72 13.14
CA PHE A 127 5.26 -9.25 13.77
C PHE A 127 5.51 -10.23 14.93
N PRO A 128 6.37 -11.27 14.80
CA PRO A 128 6.61 -12.21 15.90
C PRO A 128 7.27 -11.55 17.12
N ILE A 129 8.21 -10.63 16.89
CA ILE A 129 8.95 -9.95 17.96
C ILE A 129 8.05 -8.92 18.64
N VAL A 130 7.25 -8.17 17.86
CA VAL A 130 6.24 -7.24 18.40
C VAL A 130 5.20 -8.00 19.23
N ALA A 131 4.76 -9.18 18.79
CA ALA A 131 3.85 -10.03 19.57
C ALA A 131 4.45 -10.48 20.91
N GLN A 132 5.73 -10.84 20.92
CA GLN A 132 6.44 -11.18 22.14
C GLN A 132 6.59 -9.96 23.07
N ALA A 133 6.91 -8.79 22.52
CA ALA A 133 7.01 -7.55 23.27
C ALA A 133 5.66 -7.12 23.88
N ALA A 134 4.58 -7.14 23.08
CA ALA A 134 3.23 -6.84 23.52
C ALA A 134 2.78 -7.77 24.67
N ARG A 135 3.08 -9.06 24.56
CA ARG A 135 2.82 -10.04 25.63
C ARG A 135 3.59 -9.71 26.91
N GLY A 136 4.86 -9.30 26.79
CA GLY A 136 5.69 -8.91 27.92
C GLY A 136 5.15 -7.69 28.70
N VAL A 137 4.44 -6.79 28.02
CA VAL A 137 3.83 -5.58 28.61
C VAL A 137 2.36 -5.83 29.05
N GLY A 138 1.79 -6.97 28.70
CA GLY A 138 0.41 -7.35 29.02
C GLY A 138 -0.64 -6.78 28.07
N LEU A 139 -0.27 -6.44 26.83
CA LEU A 139 -1.19 -6.00 25.79
C LEU A 139 -1.75 -7.18 24.97
N SER A 140 -2.83 -6.93 24.22
CA SER A 140 -3.41 -7.91 23.30
C SER A 140 -2.42 -8.29 22.20
N THR A 141 -2.52 -9.52 21.72
CA THR A 141 -1.71 -10.04 20.60
C THR A 141 -2.60 -10.50 19.45
N ASP A 142 -3.79 -9.93 19.32
CA ASP A 142 -4.61 -10.12 18.12
C ASP A 142 -3.99 -9.42 16.91
N THR A 143 -4.37 -9.86 15.71
CA THR A 143 -3.69 -9.44 14.49
C THR A 143 -3.81 -7.94 14.21
N GLU A 144 -4.94 -7.31 14.54
CA GLU A 144 -5.19 -5.89 14.30
C GLU A 144 -4.31 -5.04 15.23
N THR A 145 -4.38 -5.34 16.53
CA THR A 145 -3.51 -4.72 17.55
C THR A 145 -2.03 -4.77 17.17
N LEU A 146 -1.54 -5.94 16.74
CA LEU A 146 -0.13 -6.11 16.41
C LEU A 146 0.28 -5.34 15.14
N ARG A 147 -0.62 -5.17 14.18
CA ARG A 147 -0.38 -4.30 13.01
C ARG A 147 -0.27 -2.85 13.42
N ASP A 148 -1.15 -2.39 14.30
CA ASP A 148 -1.12 -1.00 14.78
C ASP A 148 0.16 -0.72 15.58
N LEU A 149 0.52 -1.61 16.52
CA LEU A 149 1.77 -1.50 17.28
C LEU A 149 3.02 -1.54 16.37
N THR A 150 3.03 -2.42 15.36
CA THR A 150 4.12 -2.48 14.39
C THR A 150 4.24 -1.17 13.60
N SER A 151 3.10 -0.62 13.17
CA SER A 151 3.04 0.65 12.42
C SER A 151 3.51 1.83 13.26
N GLU A 152 3.19 1.86 14.56
CA GLU A 152 3.68 2.89 15.48
C GLU A 152 5.20 2.81 15.68
N ILE A 153 5.76 1.60 15.81
CA ILE A 153 7.21 1.40 15.92
C ILE A 153 7.91 1.85 14.61
N GLU A 154 7.37 1.50 13.45
CA GLU A 154 7.90 1.93 12.14
C GLU A 154 7.87 3.45 11.99
N TRP A 155 6.74 4.08 12.33
CA TRP A 155 6.61 5.53 12.31
C TRP A 155 7.61 6.21 13.26
N ALA A 156 7.75 5.70 14.48
CA ALA A 156 8.66 6.25 15.48
C ALA A 156 10.12 6.17 15.00
N LYS A 157 10.56 4.99 14.55
CA LYS A 157 11.92 4.77 14.03
C LYS A 157 12.22 5.60 12.79
N GLY A 158 11.31 5.60 11.81
CA GLY A 158 11.44 6.41 10.59
C GLY A 158 11.54 7.91 10.91
N SER A 159 10.88 8.34 11.98
CA SER A 159 10.88 9.72 12.47
C SER A 159 12.02 10.05 13.46
N LEU A 160 12.94 9.12 13.72
CA LEU A 160 14.03 9.25 14.70
C LEU A 160 13.53 9.52 16.15
N ILE A 161 12.44 8.87 16.53
CA ILE A 161 11.87 8.95 17.89
C ILE A 161 12.26 7.70 18.65
N ALA A 162 13.03 7.85 19.72
CA ALA A 162 13.39 6.76 20.63
C ALA A 162 12.18 6.36 21.52
N PRO A 163 12.18 5.15 22.12
CA PRO A 163 11.09 4.71 23.00
C PRO A 163 10.77 5.70 24.12
N GLU A 164 11.78 6.28 24.75
CA GLU A 164 11.65 7.27 25.82
C GLU A 164 10.99 8.58 25.38
N ASP A 165 11.14 8.95 24.11
CA ASP A 165 10.60 10.19 23.54
C ASP A 165 9.22 10.01 22.91
N TYR A 166 8.77 8.76 22.72
CA TYR A 166 7.55 8.42 22.00
C TYR A 166 6.32 9.13 22.57
N ALA A 167 6.13 9.12 23.89
CA ALA A 167 4.98 9.75 24.53
C ALA A 167 4.94 11.27 24.30
N GLY A 168 6.10 11.93 24.36
CA GLY A 168 6.22 13.37 24.07
C GLY A 168 5.93 13.69 22.59
N ALA A 169 6.40 12.83 21.68
CA ALA A 169 6.16 13.00 20.25
C ALA A 169 4.68 12.83 19.88
N VAL A 170 4.00 11.81 20.41
CA VAL A 170 2.56 11.58 20.23
C VAL A 170 1.75 12.78 20.72
N ALA A 171 2.07 13.30 21.92
CA ALA A 171 1.39 14.46 22.48
C ALA A 171 1.57 15.72 21.62
N ARG A 172 2.81 15.99 21.17
CA ARG A 172 3.14 17.16 20.34
C ARG A 172 2.48 17.13 18.97
N LEU A 173 2.36 15.95 18.37
CA LEU A 173 1.82 15.77 17.02
C LEU A 173 0.33 15.45 17.02
N HIS A 174 -0.30 15.37 18.20
CA HIS A 174 -1.69 14.96 18.38
C HIS A 174 -2.02 13.64 17.64
N ARG A 175 -1.07 12.70 17.65
CA ARG A 175 -1.22 11.42 16.94
C ARG A 175 -2.16 10.51 17.72
N ASP A 176 -3.07 9.83 17.02
CA ASP A 176 -3.97 8.84 17.61
C ASP A 176 -3.27 7.48 17.68
N ALA A 177 -2.78 7.13 18.87
CA ALA A 177 -2.09 5.86 19.12
C ALA A 177 -3.09 4.76 19.55
N PRO A 178 -2.87 3.48 19.20
CA PRO A 178 -3.79 2.38 19.51
C PRO A 178 -3.96 2.11 21.02
N TYR A 179 -3.00 2.56 21.83
CA TYR A 179 -3.01 2.49 23.29
C TYR A 179 -2.50 3.78 23.90
N GLU A 180 -2.56 3.88 25.24
CA GLU A 180 -1.86 4.92 25.98
C GLU A 180 -0.38 4.96 25.55
N ALA A 181 0.13 6.15 25.26
CA ALA A 181 1.45 6.31 24.66
C ALA A 181 2.58 5.70 25.52
N SER A 182 2.42 5.69 26.85
CA SER A 182 3.33 5.01 27.78
C SER A 182 3.42 3.50 27.52
N LYS A 183 2.30 2.85 27.23
CA LYS A 183 2.25 1.41 26.93
C LYS A 183 2.83 1.06 25.58
N VAL A 184 2.61 1.91 24.56
CA VAL A 184 3.25 1.73 23.25
C VAL A 184 4.76 1.92 23.38
N ALA A 185 5.21 2.92 24.14
CA ALA A 185 6.63 3.13 24.46
C ALA A 185 7.25 1.93 25.18
N ASP A 186 6.56 1.34 26.16
CA ASP A 186 7.00 0.11 26.84
C ASP A 186 7.17 -1.05 25.85
N VAL A 187 6.20 -1.28 24.96
CA VAL A 187 6.28 -2.33 23.93
C VAL A 187 7.44 -2.06 22.99
N TYR A 188 7.62 -0.82 22.56
CA TYR A 188 8.71 -0.43 21.68
C TYR A 188 10.08 -0.66 22.36
N ALA A 189 10.24 -0.29 23.62
CA ALA A 189 11.45 -0.54 24.39
C ALA A 189 11.74 -2.05 24.57
N VAL A 190 10.72 -2.86 24.82
CA VAL A 190 10.87 -4.33 24.91
C VAL A 190 11.19 -4.93 23.54
N TYR A 191 10.57 -4.45 22.47
CA TYR A 191 10.87 -4.87 21.10
C TYR A 191 12.35 -4.63 20.76
N GLU A 192 12.88 -3.44 21.05
CA GLU A 192 14.29 -3.12 20.82
C GLU A 192 15.23 -4.02 21.65
N LYS A 193 14.88 -4.32 22.91
CA LYS A 193 15.65 -5.26 23.76
C LYS A 193 15.65 -6.69 23.22
N LEU A 194 14.51 -7.17 22.72
CA LEU A 194 14.38 -8.54 22.19
C LEU A 194 15.21 -8.80 20.93
N LYS A 195 15.68 -7.74 20.26
CA LYS A 195 16.56 -7.86 19.10
C LYS A 195 18.00 -8.20 19.46
N ALA A 196 18.42 -8.02 20.71
CA ALA A 196 19.70 -8.52 21.18
C ALA A 196 19.54 -9.96 21.67
N THR A 197 20.13 -10.92 20.96
CA THR A 197 20.09 -12.34 21.32
C THR A 197 21.48 -12.86 21.71
N PRO A 198 21.58 -14.01 22.40
CA PRO A 198 22.86 -14.65 22.68
C PRO A 198 23.67 -14.96 21.40
N ASP A 199 22.98 -15.21 20.28
CA ASP A 199 23.57 -15.57 18.99
C ASP A 199 23.89 -14.36 18.10
N GLY A 200 23.66 -13.11 18.56
CA GLY A 200 23.92 -11.89 17.80
C GLY A 200 22.80 -10.85 17.82
N LEU A 201 22.82 -9.96 16.83
CA LEU A 201 21.82 -8.90 16.67
C LEU A 201 20.77 -9.23 15.62
N LEU A 202 19.51 -8.92 15.93
CA LEU A 202 18.40 -8.91 14.98
C LEU A 202 18.19 -7.48 14.49
N LEU A 203 18.42 -7.24 13.22
CA LEU A 203 18.19 -5.92 12.63
C LEU A 203 16.89 -5.94 11.83
N ASP A 204 16.06 -4.93 11.99
CA ASP A 204 14.98 -4.62 11.05
C ASP A 204 15.47 -3.64 9.96
N PHE A 205 14.59 -3.26 9.03
CA PHE A 205 14.95 -2.36 7.94
C PHE A 205 15.38 -0.96 8.42
N ASP A 206 14.76 -0.43 9.47
CA ASP A 206 15.10 0.89 10.02
C ASP A 206 16.46 0.84 10.73
N ASP A 207 16.80 -0.28 11.39
CA ASP A 207 18.10 -0.50 12.01
C ASP A 207 19.24 -0.43 10.99
N LEU A 208 19.01 -0.91 9.77
CA LEU A 208 20.01 -0.80 8.70
C LEU A 208 20.40 0.66 8.46
N LEU A 209 19.42 1.55 8.44
CA LEU A 209 19.64 2.99 8.24
C LEU A 209 20.31 3.61 9.47
N LEU A 210 19.83 3.29 10.67
CA LEU A 210 20.37 3.81 11.93
C LEU A 210 21.86 3.44 12.09
N HIS A 211 22.19 2.16 11.93
CA HIS A 211 23.58 1.70 12.04
C HIS A 211 24.46 2.23 10.92
N THR A 212 23.94 2.40 9.70
CA THR A 212 24.71 3.00 8.60
C THR A 212 25.02 4.47 8.87
N ALA A 213 24.05 5.25 9.35
CA ALA A 213 24.27 6.64 9.74
C ALA A 213 25.31 6.74 10.87
N ALA A 214 25.12 5.96 11.95
CA ALA A 214 26.05 5.95 13.09
C ALA A 214 27.48 5.55 12.68
N ALA A 215 27.64 4.53 11.83
CA ALA A 215 28.96 4.12 11.34
C ALA A 215 29.69 5.24 10.58
N LEU A 216 28.96 6.04 9.80
CA LEU A 216 29.53 7.16 9.03
C LEU A 216 29.74 8.44 9.87
N GLU A 217 28.97 8.60 10.94
CA GLU A 217 29.08 9.75 11.86
C GLU A 217 30.21 9.53 12.87
N ASP A 218 30.34 8.31 13.40
CA ASP A 218 31.26 8.00 14.51
C ASP A 218 32.65 7.54 14.03
N TYR A 219 32.76 6.96 12.82
CA TYR A 219 34.02 6.40 12.31
C TYR A 219 34.50 7.15 11.07
N VAL A 220 35.46 8.06 11.29
CA VAL A 220 36.04 8.93 10.24
C VAL A 220 36.60 8.11 9.08
N SER A 221 37.30 6.99 9.33
CA SER A 221 37.86 6.14 8.28
C SER A 221 36.80 5.57 7.33
N VAL A 222 35.67 5.10 7.89
CA VAL A 222 34.52 4.59 7.13
C VAL A 222 33.88 5.71 6.32
N ALA A 223 33.73 6.88 6.93
CA ALA A 223 33.18 8.07 6.28
C ALA A 223 34.05 8.53 5.10
N GLU A 224 35.37 8.60 5.28
CA GLU A 224 36.32 8.98 4.23
C GLU A 224 36.31 7.97 3.08
N GLU A 225 36.37 6.67 3.36
CA GLU A 225 36.32 5.64 2.33
C GLU A 225 35.01 5.73 1.52
N PHE A 226 33.87 5.85 2.21
CA PHE A 226 32.58 6.00 1.57
C PHE A 226 32.49 7.26 0.71
N ARG A 227 32.88 8.42 1.25
CA ARG A 227 32.80 9.72 0.57
C ARG A 227 33.80 9.81 -0.59
N ASN A 228 34.90 9.06 -0.54
CA ASN A 228 35.82 8.90 -1.66
C ASN A 228 35.20 8.08 -2.80
N ARG A 229 34.44 7.03 -2.45
CA ARG A 229 33.74 6.17 -3.41
C ARG A 229 32.57 6.90 -4.09
N TYR A 230 31.73 7.59 -3.34
CA TYR A 230 30.55 8.29 -3.86
C TYR A 230 30.68 9.80 -3.72
N ARG A 231 30.57 10.50 -4.85
CA ARG A 231 30.75 11.96 -4.94
C ARG A 231 29.50 12.72 -5.35
N CYS A 232 28.57 12.08 -6.04
CA CYS A 232 27.36 12.72 -6.53
C CYS A 232 26.14 11.90 -6.11
N PHE A 233 25.20 12.54 -5.44
CA PHE A 233 23.97 11.91 -4.98
C PHE A 233 22.79 12.42 -5.78
N VAL A 234 21.91 11.50 -6.17
CA VAL A 234 20.63 11.85 -6.76
C VAL A 234 19.52 11.16 -5.98
N VAL A 235 18.50 11.88 -5.55
CA VAL A 235 17.39 11.31 -4.79
C VAL A 235 16.08 11.62 -5.50
N ASP A 236 15.39 10.56 -5.92
CA ASP A 236 14.07 10.63 -6.52
C ASP A 236 12.97 10.47 -5.44
N GLU A 237 11.79 11.01 -5.71
CA GLU A 237 10.65 11.04 -4.79
C GLU A 237 11.01 11.63 -3.41
N TYR A 238 11.81 12.70 -3.40
CA TYR A 238 12.39 13.30 -2.20
C TYR A 238 11.34 13.81 -1.19
N GLN A 239 10.10 14.04 -1.63
CA GLN A 239 9.00 14.40 -0.75
C GLN A 239 8.56 13.28 0.21
N ASP A 240 8.95 12.02 -0.08
CA ASP A 240 8.60 10.84 0.72
C ASP A 240 9.79 10.36 1.59
N VAL A 241 10.84 11.18 1.71
CA VAL A 241 12.00 10.89 2.57
C VAL A 241 11.61 11.06 4.04
N THR A 242 11.97 10.06 4.85
CA THR A 242 11.81 10.13 6.32
C THR A 242 12.98 10.84 6.99
N PRO A 243 12.84 11.38 8.21
CA PRO A 243 13.96 11.92 8.98
C PRO A 243 15.16 10.97 9.10
N LEU A 244 14.91 9.68 9.27
CA LEU A 244 15.97 8.67 9.31
C LEU A 244 16.71 8.53 7.97
N GLN A 245 15.98 8.49 6.85
CA GLN A 245 16.59 8.46 5.52
C GLN A 245 17.37 9.76 5.23
N GLN A 246 16.86 10.90 5.68
CA GLN A 246 17.55 12.17 5.57
C GLN A 246 18.85 12.18 6.36
N ARG A 247 18.87 11.63 7.59
CA ARG A 247 20.09 11.50 8.40
C ARG A 247 21.16 10.66 7.68
N VAL A 248 20.76 9.54 7.07
CA VAL A 248 21.68 8.72 6.26
C VAL A 248 22.22 9.51 5.07
N LEU A 249 21.36 10.26 4.36
CA LEU A 249 21.79 11.10 3.24
C LEU A 249 22.77 12.20 3.69
N ASP A 250 22.54 12.81 4.86
CA ASP A 250 23.42 13.82 5.44
C ASP A 250 24.77 13.21 5.82
N ALA A 251 24.78 12.00 6.40
CA ALA A 251 26.01 11.27 6.70
C ALA A 251 26.81 10.91 5.43
N TRP A 252 26.11 10.51 4.35
CA TRP A 252 26.69 10.25 3.02
C TRP A 252 27.32 11.49 2.39
N LEU A 253 26.65 12.64 2.50
CA LEU A 253 27.13 13.92 1.96
C LEU A 253 28.33 14.43 2.76
N GLY A 254 28.25 14.39 4.09
CA GLY A 254 29.18 15.10 4.97
C GLY A 254 29.04 16.61 4.79
N GLU A 255 30.17 17.31 4.64
CA GLU A 255 30.20 18.76 4.40
C GLU A 255 29.97 19.15 2.93
N ARG A 256 29.72 18.17 2.04
CA ARG A 256 29.53 18.38 0.61
C ARG A 256 28.07 18.67 0.28
N ASP A 257 27.86 19.28 -0.88
CA ASP A 257 26.56 19.75 -1.37
C ASP A 257 26.20 19.18 -2.76
N ASP A 258 26.98 18.24 -3.30
CA ASP A 258 26.73 17.55 -4.58
C ASP A 258 25.50 16.61 -4.50
N LEU A 259 24.32 17.23 -4.43
CA LEU A 259 23.04 16.59 -4.24
C LEU A 259 22.03 17.12 -5.26
N THR A 260 21.47 16.22 -6.08
CA THR A 260 20.27 16.52 -6.86
C THR A 260 19.07 15.83 -6.23
N VAL A 261 18.06 16.60 -5.83
CA VAL A 261 16.77 16.06 -5.35
C VAL A 261 15.67 16.34 -6.34
N VAL A 262 14.75 15.39 -6.47
CA VAL A 262 13.56 15.54 -7.33
C VAL A 262 12.34 15.09 -6.57
N GLY A 263 11.26 15.85 -6.66
CA GLY A 263 10.03 15.50 -5.98
C GLY A 263 8.84 16.40 -6.30
N ASP A 264 7.67 15.97 -5.83
CA ASP A 264 6.42 16.72 -5.88
C ASP A 264 5.78 16.72 -4.49
N ALA A 265 5.77 17.87 -3.81
CA ALA A 265 5.12 17.97 -2.49
C ALA A 265 3.62 17.65 -2.53
N ASN A 266 2.96 17.75 -3.69
CA ASN A 266 1.56 17.35 -3.84
C ASN A 266 1.36 15.83 -3.94
N GLN A 267 2.45 15.05 -4.02
CA GLN A 267 2.43 13.57 -4.05
C GLN A 267 2.95 12.95 -2.75
N THR A 268 3.07 13.71 -1.66
CA THR A 268 3.38 13.17 -0.33
C THR A 268 2.15 12.50 0.28
N ILE A 269 2.17 11.16 0.31
CA ILE A 269 1.05 10.31 0.76
C ILE A 269 1.49 9.19 1.72
N TYR A 270 2.70 9.29 2.26
CA TYR A 270 3.27 8.31 3.22
C TYR A 270 3.65 8.96 4.56
N SER A 271 2.95 10.02 4.99
CA SER A 271 3.28 10.66 6.28
C SER A 271 2.97 9.74 7.47
N PHE A 272 2.03 8.80 7.30
CA PHE A 272 1.71 7.79 8.30
C PHE A 272 2.90 6.88 8.66
N THR A 273 3.90 6.71 7.77
CA THR A 273 5.17 6.01 8.04
C THR A 273 6.33 6.97 8.36
N GLY A 274 6.06 8.25 8.60
CA GLY A 274 7.06 9.25 9.00
C GLY A 274 7.68 10.05 7.85
N ALA A 275 7.17 9.91 6.61
CA ALA A 275 7.67 10.70 5.48
C ALA A 275 7.36 12.19 5.67
N SER A 276 8.30 13.08 5.30
CA SER A 276 8.16 14.52 5.50
C SER A 276 8.47 15.32 4.23
N PRO A 277 7.53 16.12 3.70
CA PRO A 277 7.79 16.99 2.57
C PRO A 277 8.67 18.18 2.96
N ALA A 278 8.90 18.42 4.25
CA ALA A 278 9.65 19.58 4.74
C ALA A 278 11.07 19.62 4.14
N PHE A 279 11.72 18.48 3.92
CA PHE A 279 13.06 18.43 3.31
C PHE A 279 13.08 18.98 1.88
N LEU A 280 12.04 18.67 1.09
CA LEU A 280 11.90 19.21 -0.25
C LEU A 280 11.54 20.70 -0.22
N LEU A 281 10.59 21.09 0.64
CA LEU A 281 10.09 22.47 0.74
C LEU A 281 11.15 23.44 1.28
N ASP A 282 11.95 23.01 2.25
CA ASP A 282 13.00 23.81 2.88
C ASP A 282 14.36 23.66 2.19
N PHE A 283 14.43 22.98 1.03
CA PHE A 283 15.70 22.69 0.36
C PHE A 283 16.51 23.96 0.07
N SER A 284 15.86 25.01 -0.46
CA SER A 284 16.48 26.30 -0.74
C SER A 284 16.86 27.10 0.51
N ARG A 285 16.23 26.79 1.66
CA ARG A 285 16.62 27.35 2.96
C ARG A 285 17.88 26.67 3.50
N ARG A 286 18.03 25.36 3.24
CA ARG A 286 19.21 24.58 3.61
C ARG A 286 20.41 24.87 2.70
N PHE A 287 20.16 25.03 1.41
CA PHE A 287 21.15 25.31 0.37
C PHE A 287 20.77 26.63 -0.34
N PRO A 288 21.17 27.80 0.19
CA PRO A 288 20.82 29.11 -0.39
C PRO A 288 21.29 29.30 -1.84
N GLU A 289 22.38 28.64 -2.22
CA GLU A 289 22.97 28.61 -3.57
C GLU A 289 22.33 27.58 -4.51
N ALA A 290 21.33 26.82 -4.04
CA ALA A 290 20.73 25.75 -4.83
C ALA A 290 20.09 26.24 -6.13
N THR A 291 20.33 25.48 -7.20
CA THR A 291 19.57 25.67 -8.44
C THR A 291 18.20 24.99 -8.28
N VAL A 292 17.13 25.79 -8.25
CA VAL A 292 15.75 25.29 -8.17
C VAL A 292 15.10 25.37 -9.55
N VAL A 293 14.66 24.22 -10.07
CA VAL A 293 13.97 24.12 -11.36
C VAL A 293 12.56 23.59 -11.16
N ARG A 294 11.58 24.18 -11.84
CA ARG A 294 10.17 23.78 -11.78
C ARG A 294 9.77 23.12 -13.08
N LEU A 295 9.34 21.86 -13.04
CA LEU A 295 8.80 21.16 -14.19
C LEU A 295 7.27 21.14 -14.10
N GLU A 296 6.62 21.80 -15.04
CA GLU A 296 5.17 22.04 -15.05
C GLU A 296 4.46 21.39 -16.25
N ARG A 297 5.20 21.03 -17.30
CA ARG A 297 4.65 20.43 -18.53
C ARG A 297 4.41 18.94 -18.32
N ASP A 298 3.15 18.53 -18.31
CA ASP A 298 2.74 17.14 -18.15
C ASP A 298 2.67 16.46 -19.53
N TYR A 299 3.48 15.42 -19.72
CA TYR A 299 3.54 14.63 -20.96
C TYR A 299 2.75 13.32 -20.88
N ARG A 300 2.14 13.03 -19.73
CA ARG A 300 1.42 11.80 -19.44
C ARG A 300 -0.05 11.90 -19.79
N SER A 301 -0.68 13.00 -19.39
CA SER A 301 -2.12 13.16 -19.28
C SER A 301 -2.65 14.23 -20.25
N THR A 302 -3.89 14.05 -20.70
CA THR A 302 -4.60 15.02 -21.52
C THR A 302 -4.82 16.34 -20.77
N PRO A 303 -4.94 17.48 -21.46
CA PRO A 303 -5.22 18.78 -20.84
C PRO A 303 -6.45 18.74 -19.91
N GLN A 304 -7.47 17.93 -20.23
CA GLN A 304 -8.71 17.79 -19.46
C GLN A 304 -8.45 17.11 -18.10
N VAL A 305 -7.68 16.02 -18.08
CA VAL A 305 -7.26 15.34 -16.84
C VAL A 305 -6.37 16.27 -16.00
N VAL A 306 -5.42 16.95 -16.64
CA VAL A 306 -4.50 17.90 -15.98
C VAL A 306 -5.26 19.08 -15.36
N SER A 307 -6.24 19.63 -16.07
CA SER A 307 -7.12 20.70 -15.57
C SER A 307 -7.87 20.27 -14.31
N LEU A 308 -8.45 19.06 -14.29
CA LEU A 308 -9.10 18.51 -13.10
C LEU A 308 -8.10 18.31 -11.95
N ALA A 309 -6.90 17.79 -12.22
CA ALA A 309 -5.86 17.62 -11.20
C ALA A 309 -5.47 18.94 -10.53
N ASN A 310 -5.25 19.99 -11.34
CA ASN A 310 -4.98 21.34 -10.86
C ASN A 310 -6.11 21.89 -9.99
N ARG A 311 -7.38 21.64 -10.34
CA ARG A 311 -8.53 22.06 -9.51
C ARG A 311 -8.61 21.30 -8.18
N VAL A 312 -8.37 19.99 -8.18
CA VAL A 312 -8.34 19.16 -6.96
C VAL A 312 -7.31 19.68 -5.97
N ILE A 313 -6.08 19.92 -6.43
CA ILE A 313 -4.98 20.35 -5.57
C ILE A 313 -5.02 21.86 -5.28
N GLY A 314 -5.64 22.67 -6.15
CA GLY A 314 -5.83 24.10 -5.95
C GLY A 314 -6.68 24.43 -4.72
N ALA A 315 -7.60 23.54 -4.35
CA ALA A 315 -8.41 23.64 -3.14
C ALA A 315 -7.67 23.25 -1.84
N ALA A 316 -6.41 22.77 -1.95
CA ALA A 316 -5.63 22.39 -0.77
C ALA A 316 -5.33 23.59 0.14
N ARG A 317 -4.87 23.34 1.36
CA ARG A 317 -4.43 24.39 2.31
C ARG A 317 -3.08 24.04 2.94
N GLY A 318 -2.49 24.98 3.69
CA GLY A 318 -1.23 24.77 4.43
C GLY A 318 0.03 25.06 3.61
N ARG A 319 1.21 24.67 4.14
CA ARG A 319 2.53 25.04 3.57
C ARG A 319 2.76 24.53 2.14
N ILE A 320 2.33 23.31 1.83
CA ILE A 320 2.47 22.69 0.50
C ILE A 320 1.74 23.52 -0.58
N ALA A 321 0.72 24.30 -0.18
CA ALA A 321 0.01 25.20 -1.07
C ALA A 321 0.92 26.22 -1.77
N GLY A 322 1.96 26.70 -1.08
CA GLY A 322 2.87 27.74 -1.58
C GLY A 322 3.83 27.25 -2.67
N THR A 323 4.04 25.94 -2.78
CA THR A 323 4.95 25.33 -3.77
C THR A 323 4.20 24.58 -4.87
N ARG A 324 2.90 24.85 -5.04
CA ARG A 324 2.10 24.21 -6.10
C ARG A 324 2.66 24.54 -7.46
N LEU A 325 2.80 23.50 -8.25
CA LEU A 325 3.05 23.58 -9.68
C LEU A 325 1.71 23.63 -10.39
N GLN A 326 1.58 24.50 -11.38
CA GLN A 326 0.41 24.52 -12.24
C GLN A 326 0.73 23.63 -13.44
N LEU A 327 0.17 22.42 -13.47
CA LEU A 327 0.45 21.48 -14.53
C LEU A 327 -0.13 21.95 -15.87
N ILE A 328 0.60 21.73 -16.96
CA ILE A 328 0.20 22.08 -18.33
C ILE A 328 0.27 20.83 -19.20
N GLY A 329 -0.89 20.28 -19.58
CA GLY A 329 -0.97 19.08 -20.42
C GLY A 329 -0.39 19.33 -21.82
N GLN A 330 0.50 18.45 -22.27
CA GLN A 330 1.17 18.50 -23.57
C GLN A 330 0.60 17.51 -24.58
N ARG A 331 -0.27 16.58 -24.14
CA ARG A 331 -0.98 15.66 -25.03
C ARG A 331 -2.05 16.42 -25.84
N PRO A 332 -2.48 15.86 -26.98
CA PRO A 332 -3.70 16.31 -27.64
C PRO A 332 -4.90 16.31 -26.68
N ASP A 333 -5.91 17.09 -27.03
CA ASP A 333 -7.18 17.11 -26.30
C ASP A 333 -7.80 15.71 -26.26
N GLY A 334 -8.22 15.32 -25.07
CA GLY A 334 -8.92 14.07 -24.81
C GLY A 334 -10.36 14.28 -24.34
N PRO A 335 -11.03 13.21 -23.92
CA PRO A 335 -12.38 13.30 -23.38
C PRO A 335 -12.42 14.01 -22.03
N GLU A 336 -13.52 14.71 -21.75
CA GLU A 336 -13.77 15.31 -20.43
C GLU A 336 -13.91 14.23 -19.34
N PRO A 337 -13.37 14.45 -18.12
CA PRO A 337 -13.59 13.57 -16.99
C PRO A 337 -15.07 13.37 -16.68
N VAL A 338 -15.47 12.10 -16.53
CA VAL A 338 -16.86 11.71 -16.29
C VAL A 338 -17.12 11.61 -14.80
N PHE A 339 -18.24 12.17 -14.34
CA PHE A 339 -18.72 12.04 -12.96
C PHE A 339 -19.99 11.18 -12.93
N ALA A 340 -20.02 10.16 -12.08
CA ALA A 340 -21.13 9.21 -12.01
C ALA A 340 -21.62 8.97 -10.58
N GLU A 341 -22.92 9.20 -10.36
CA GLU A 341 -23.61 8.88 -9.11
C GLU A 341 -24.39 7.57 -9.27
N PHE A 342 -24.32 6.71 -8.26
CA PHE A 342 -25.04 5.44 -8.21
C PHE A 342 -25.85 5.31 -6.91
N ASP A 343 -26.90 4.50 -6.97
CA ASP A 343 -27.81 4.28 -5.85
C ASP A 343 -27.14 3.52 -4.70
N ASP A 344 -26.26 2.56 -5.00
CA ASP A 344 -25.54 1.70 -4.07
C ASP A 344 -24.20 1.18 -4.66
N GLU A 345 -23.34 0.56 -3.83
CA GLU A 345 -22.01 0.09 -4.26
C GLU A 345 -22.07 -1.02 -5.33
N PRO A 346 -23.00 -2.00 -5.27
CA PRO A 346 -23.18 -2.95 -6.36
C PRO A 346 -23.54 -2.27 -7.69
N ALA A 347 -24.42 -1.27 -7.68
CA ALA A 347 -24.76 -0.50 -8.88
C ALA A 347 -23.56 0.30 -9.42
N GLU A 348 -22.73 0.86 -8.55
CA GLU A 348 -21.46 1.52 -8.92
C GLU A 348 -20.49 0.55 -9.59
N ALA A 349 -20.28 -0.63 -9.01
CA ALA A 349 -19.41 -1.65 -9.56
C ALA A 349 -19.91 -2.17 -10.92
N ALA A 350 -21.20 -2.48 -11.04
CA ALA A 350 -21.80 -2.89 -12.31
C ALA A 350 -21.75 -1.77 -13.36
N GLY A 351 -21.93 -0.51 -12.95
CA GLY A 351 -21.77 0.67 -13.81
C GLY A 351 -20.34 0.84 -14.31
N THR A 352 -19.36 0.63 -13.43
CA THR A 352 -17.93 0.68 -13.75
C THR A 352 -17.57 -0.43 -14.73
N ALA A 353 -18.00 -1.68 -14.49
CA ALA A 353 -17.78 -2.80 -15.42
C ALA A 353 -18.37 -2.53 -16.81
N ARG A 354 -19.58 -1.95 -16.91
CA ARG A 354 -20.18 -1.54 -18.19
C ARG A 354 -19.37 -0.45 -18.90
N ALA A 355 -18.82 0.50 -18.17
CA ALA A 355 -17.99 1.55 -18.75
C ALA A 355 -16.65 1.01 -19.27
N ILE A 356 -16.04 0.06 -18.53
CA ILE A 356 -14.85 -0.66 -18.94
C ILE A 356 -15.12 -1.48 -20.21
N ALA A 357 -16.22 -2.25 -20.26
CA ALA A 357 -16.59 -3.02 -21.44
C ALA A 357 -16.66 -2.15 -22.71
N LYS A 358 -17.23 -0.94 -22.61
CA LYS A 358 -17.28 0.02 -23.72
C LYS A 358 -15.90 0.52 -24.18
N LEU A 359 -14.93 0.61 -23.27
CA LEU A 359 -13.56 0.99 -23.64
C LEU A 359 -12.83 -0.18 -24.30
N LEU A 360 -13.03 -1.41 -23.80
CA LEU A 360 -12.51 -2.62 -24.42
C LEU A 360 -13.07 -2.80 -25.85
N GLU A 361 -14.38 -2.57 -26.04
CA GLU A 361 -15.03 -2.57 -27.37
C GLU A 361 -14.45 -1.53 -28.33
N LYS A 362 -13.95 -0.41 -27.80
CA LYS A 362 -13.26 0.64 -28.56
C LYS A 362 -11.78 0.35 -28.80
N GLY A 363 -11.27 -0.77 -28.31
CA GLY A 363 -9.89 -1.22 -28.51
C GLY A 363 -8.89 -0.74 -27.45
N VAL A 364 -9.32 -0.17 -26.32
CA VAL A 364 -8.41 0.13 -25.20
C VAL A 364 -7.95 -1.19 -24.58
N PRO A 365 -6.63 -1.49 -24.50
CA PRO A 365 -6.15 -2.74 -23.91
C PRO A 365 -6.54 -2.88 -22.44
N ALA A 366 -6.92 -4.08 -21.99
CA ALA A 366 -7.33 -4.30 -20.59
C ALA A 366 -6.23 -3.94 -19.58
N ALA A 367 -4.96 -4.17 -19.94
CA ALA A 367 -3.80 -3.80 -19.12
C ALA A 367 -3.63 -2.28 -18.94
N GLU A 368 -4.22 -1.47 -19.83
CA GLU A 368 -4.22 0.00 -19.82
C GLU A 368 -5.48 0.57 -19.11
N ILE A 369 -6.21 -0.27 -18.37
CA ILE A 369 -7.38 0.13 -17.60
C ILE A 369 -7.14 -0.19 -16.12
N ALA A 370 -7.44 0.78 -15.24
CA ALA A 370 -7.40 0.57 -13.80
C ALA A 370 -8.65 1.07 -13.06
N VAL A 371 -9.04 0.33 -12.02
CA VAL A 371 -10.03 0.75 -11.01
C VAL A 371 -9.28 0.99 -9.70
N LEU A 372 -9.31 2.24 -9.24
CA LEU A 372 -8.60 2.67 -8.05
C LEU A 372 -9.57 3.00 -6.92
N TYR A 373 -9.32 2.43 -5.75
CA TYR A 373 -10.13 2.58 -4.55
C TYR A 373 -9.28 2.98 -3.33
N ARG A 374 -9.92 3.43 -2.25
CA ARG A 374 -9.20 3.91 -1.06
C ARG A 374 -8.71 2.77 -0.16
N ILE A 375 -9.52 1.73 0.02
CA ILE A 375 -9.22 0.58 0.87
C ILE A 375 -9.40 -0.74 0.11
N ASN A 376 -8.55 -1.73 0.39
CA ASN A 376 -8.58 -3.02 -0.31
C ASN A 376 -9.91 -3.77 -0.15
N ALA A 377 -10.62 -3.58 0.98
CA ALA A 377 -11.93 -4.19 1.21
C ALA A 377 -13.00 -3.79 0.16
N GLN A 378 -12.76 -2.73 -0.63
CA GLN A 378 -13.64 -2.34 -1.72
C GLN A 378 -13.46 -3.21 -2.97
N SER A 379 -12.35 -3.95 -3.13
CA SER A 379 -12.05 -4.67 -4.37
C SER A 379 -13.11 -5.71 -4.69
N GLU A 380 -13.58 -6.45 -3.69
CA GLU A 380 -14.50 -7.60 -3.81
C GLU A 380 -15.72 -7.31 -4.70
N VAL A 381 -16.37 -6.15 -4.54
CA VAL A 381 -17.57 -5.80 -5.31
C VAL A 381 -17.24 -5.54 -6.78
N TYR A 382 -16.06 -4.97 -7.07
CA TYR A 382 -15.59 -4.75 -8.45
C TYR A 382 -15.09 -6.05 -9.09
N GLU A 383 -14.44 -6.91 -8.31
CA GLU A 383 -14.03 -8.25 -8.75
C GLU A 383 -15.24 -9.07 -9.21
N GLN A 384 -16.31 -9.06 -8.42
CA GLN A 384 -17.56 -9.71 -8.77
C GLN A 384 -18.16 -9.11 -10.07
N ALA A 385 -18.27 -7.78 -10.14
CA ALA A 385 -18.86 -7.12 -11.31
C ALA A 385 -18.05 -7.35 -12.61
N LEU A 386 -16.72 -7.36 -12.54
CA LEU A 386 -15.86 -7.67 -13.69
C LEU A 386 -15.99 -9.15 -14.09
N THR A 387 -16.07 -10.05 -13.12
CA THR A 387 -16.30 -11.50 -13.37
C THR A 387 -17.63 -11.74 -14.07
N GLU A 388 -18.72 -11.10 -13.60
CA GLU A 388 -20.05 -11.19 -14.21
C GLU A 388 -20.08 -10.61 -15.63
N ALA A 389 -19.26 -9.60 -15.91
CA ALA A 389 -19.09 -9.00 -17.23
C ALA A 389 -18.12 -9.79 -18.14
N GLY A 390 -17.48 -10.86 -17.65
CA GLY A 390 -16.49 -11.63 -18.40
C GLY A 390 -15.18 -10.86 -18.68
N ILE A 391 -14.86 -9.86 -17.85
CA ILE A 391 -13.68 -9.00 -18.02
C ILE A 391 -12.53 -9.54 -17.16
N PRO A 392 -11.36 -9.89 -17.75
CA PRO A 392 -10.21 -10.34 -16.98
C PRO A 392 -9.65 -9.18 -16.14
N TYR A 393 -9.24 -9.48 -14.90
CA TYR A 393 -8.71 -8.49 -13.98
C TYR A 393 -7.55 -9.04 -13.15
N GLN A 394 -6.79 -8.13 -12.55
CA GLN A 394 -5.71 -8.42 -11.60
C GLN A 394 -5.81 -7.48 -10.40
N VAL A 395 -5.59 -8.01 -9.18
CA VAL A 395 -5.56 -7.20 -7.96
C VAL A 395 -4.13 -6.88 -7.57
N ARG A 396 -3.78 -5.59 -7.52
CA ARG A 396 -2.50 -5.07 -7.00
C ARG A 396 -2.67 -4.60 -5.56
N GLY A 397 -1.86 -5.15 -4.67
CA GLY A 397 -1.85 -4.78 -3.25
C GLY A 397 -2.78 -5.61 -2.35
N GLY A 398 -3.49 -6.61 -2.90
CA GLY A 398 -3.89 -7.82 -2.16
C GLY A 398 -2.68 -8.71 -1.87
N GLU A 399 -2.85 -9.91 -1.27
CA GLU A 399 -1.73 -10.86 -1.09
C GLU A 399 -0.89 -10.88 -2.37
N GLY A 400 0.39 -10.47 -2.26
CA GLY A 400 1.25 -10.29 -3.43
C GLY A 400 1.21 -11.54 -4.32
N PHE A 401 1.36 -11.42 -5.63
CA PHE A 401 1.31 -12.57 -6.54
C PHE A 401 2.15 -13.76 -6.02
N PHE A 402 3.40 -13.51 -5.60
CA PHE A 402 4.29 -14.51 -4.99
C PHE A 402 3.94 -14.91 -3.55
N GLN A 403 3.05 -14.18 -2.91
CA GLN A 403 2.48 -14.50 -1.61
C GLN A 403 1.21 -15.34 -1.71
N ARG A 404 0.60 -15.47 -2.89
CA ARG A 404 -0.57 -16.34 -3.07
C ARG A 404 -0.19 -17.79 -2.75
N PRO A 405 -1.03 -18.55 -2.02
CA PRO A 405 -0.73 -19.94 -1.64
C PRO A 405 -0.33 -20.82 -2.82
N GLU A 406 -1.04 -20.71 -3.94
CA GLU A 406 -0.80 -21.47 -5.16
C GLU A 406 0.51 -21.09 -5.86
N VAL A 407 0.91 -19.81 -5.84
CA VAL A 407 2.17 -19.35 -6.44
C VAL A 407 3.36 -19.74 -5.56
N ARG A 408 3.24 -19.67 -4.23
CA ARG A 408 4.27 -20.21 -3.33
C ARG A 408 4.46 -21.70 -3.55
N GLN A 409 3.36 -22.45 -3.67
CA GLN A 409 3.39 -23.88 -3.94
C GLN A 409 4.08 -24.17 -5.28
N ALA A 410 3.77 -23.39 -6.32
CA ALA A 410 4.42 -23.48 -7.63
C ALA A 410 5.93 -23.22 -7.57
N VAL A 411 6.36 -22.12 -6.96
CA VAL A 411 7.79 -21.79 -6.81
C VAL A 411 8.52 -22.84 -5.99
N GLN A 412 7.90 -23.39 -4.94
CA GLN A 412 8.49 -24.46 -4.14
C GLN A 412 8.66 -25.75 -4.95
N ALA A 413 7.69 -26.12 -5.79
CA ALA A 413 7.82 -27.28 -6.66
C ALA A 413 8.92 -27.11 -7.71
N LEU A 414 9.09 -25.91 -8.26
CA LEU A 414 10.20 -25.59 -9.17
C LEU A 414 11.55 -25.70 -8.46
N ARG A 415 11.66 -25.25 -7.19
CA ARG A 415 12.87 -25.42 -6.37
C ARG A 415 13.18 -26.90 -6.09
N GLN A 416 12.15 -27.70 -5.80
CA GLN A 416 12.31 -29.15 -5.59
C GLN A 416 12.76 -29.85 -6.88
N ALA A 417 12.20 -29.46 -8.03
CA ALA A 417 12.65 -29.97 -9.32
C ALA A 417 14.11 -29.61 -9.60
N HIS A 418 14.55 -28.42 -9.24
CA HIS A 418 15.97 -28.02 -9.40
C HIS A 418 16.94 -28.87 -8.56
N THR A 419 16.49 -29.46 -7.44
CA THR A 419 17.34 -30.34 -6.60
C THR A 419 17.36 -31.80 -7.06
N ARG A 420 16.68 -32.13 -8.16
CA ARG A 420 16.58 -33.50 -8.69
C ARG A 420 17.57 -33.71 -9.82
N ASP A 421 18.42 -34.73 -9.69
CA ASP A 421 19.42 -35.10 -10.70
C ASP A 421 18.86 -35.93 -11.87
N ASP A 422 17.58 -36.32 -11.81
CA ASP A 422 16.92 -37.17 -12.83
C ASP A 422 16.14 -36.40 -13.90
N LEU A 423 16.14 -35.07 -13.84
CA LEU A 423 15.47 -34.22 -14.82
C LEU A 423 16.45 -33.78 -15.92
N PRO A 424 16.00 -33.72 -17.19
CA PRO A 424 16.85 -33.26 -18.28
C PRO A 424 17.19 -31.77 -18.13
N ASP A 425 18.41 -31.39 -18.49
CA ASP A 425 18.81 -29.98 -18.61
C ASP A 425 17.91 -29.28 -19.63
N ALA A 426 17.03 -28.41 -19.14
CA ALA A 426 16.02 -27.73 -19.93
C ALA A 426 16.36 -26.25 -20.11
N ARG A 427 16.57 -25.84 -21.36
CA ARG A 427 16.80 -24.44 -21.77
C ARG A 427 15.82 -24.02 -22.85
N GLY A 428 15.54 -22.72 -22.96
CA GLY A 428 14.67 -22.18 -24.01
C GLY A 428 13.25 -22.78 -24.00
N ALA A 429 12.75 -23.24 -25.14
CA ALA A 429 11.42 -23.88 -25.26
C ALA A 429 11.26 -25.15 -24.39
N ASN A 430 12.36 -25.88 -24.14
CA ASN A 430 12.34 -27.06 -23.28
C ASN A 430 12.12 -26.68 -21.82
N LEU A 431 12.56 -25.49 -21.39
CA LEU A 431 12.31 -24.96 -20.06
C LEU A 431 10.82 -24.64 -19.86
N VAL A 432 10.17 -24.03 -20.85
CA VAL A 432 8.71 -23.78 -20.83
C VAL A 432 7.94 -25.09 -20.68
N THR A 433 8.35 -26.12 -21.44
CA THR A 433 7.75 -27.45 -21.37
C THR A 433 7.92 -28.09 -19.99
N LEU A 434 9.12 -28.00 -19.40
CA LEU A 434 9.41 -28.48 -18.05
C LEU A 434 8.56 -27.76 -16.99
N VAL A 435 8.48 -26.43 -17.04
CA VAL A 435 7.67 -25.63 -16.12
C VAL A 435 6.20 -26.01 -16.23
N ARG A 436 5.63 -26.10 -17.44
CA ARG A 436 4.24 -26.54 -17.65
C ARG A 436 4.01 -27.95 -17.07
N ALA A 437 4.96 -28.87 -17.23
CA ALA A 437 4.86 -30.23 -16.67
C ALA A 437 4.84 -30.23 -15.13
N ILE A 438 5.70 -29.44 -14.48
CA ILE A 438 5.73 -29.30 -13.02
C ILE A 438 4.42 -28.68 -12.50
N LEU A 439 3.94 -27.62 -13.15
CA LEU A 439 2.73 -26.92 -12.71
C LEU A 439 1.44 -27.74 -12.93
N ARG A 440 1.41 -28.69 -13.88
CA ARG A 440 0.30 -29.66 -14.01
C ARG A 440 0.12 -30.47 -12.73
N GLY A 441 1.20 -30.85 -12.05
CA GLY A 441 1.16 -31.53 -10.76
C GLY A 441 0.54 -30.70 -9.63
N ILE A 442 0.42 -29.39 -9.82
CA ILE A 442 -0.09 -28.40 -8.86
C ILE A 442 -1.48 -27.90 -9.28
N GLY A 443 -2.05 -28.45 -10.36
CA GLY A 443 -3.39 -28.13 -10.82
C GLY A 443 -3.48 -27.21 -12.04
N LEU A 444 -2.38 -27.01 -12.79
CA LEU A 444 -2.44 -26.35 -14.10
C LEU A 444 -3.12 -27.27 -15.12
N THR A 445 -4.27 -26.85 -15.64
CA THR A 445 -5.02 -27.54 -16.71
C THR A 445 -4.73 -26.92 -18.07
N LYS A 446 -4.91 -27.69 -19.16
CA LYS A 446 -4.72 -27.20 -20.54
C LYS A 446 -5.75 -26.12 -20.92
N GLU A 447 -6.98 -26.31 -20.46
CA GLU A 447 -8.10 -25.38 -20.65
C GLU A 447 -8.46 -24.70 -19.32
N GLU A 448 -9.03 -23.50 -19.40
CA GLU A 448 -9.47 -22.74 -18.24
C GLU A 448 -10.61 -23.47 -17.51
N PRO A 449 -10.48 -23.74 -16.19
CA PRO A 449 -11.48 -24.51 -15.43
C PRO A 449 -12.73 -23.67 -15.11
N THR A 450 -13.84 -24.34 -14.80
CA THR A 450 -15.06 -23.67 -14.34
C THR A 450 -15.00 -23.35 -12.83
N GLY A 451 -15.51 -22.17 -12.42
CA GLY A 451 -15.55 -21.73 -11.02
C GLY A 451 -14.50 -20.66 -10.67
N ALA A 452 -14.88 -19.68 -9.84
CA ALA A 452 -14.06 -18.49 -9.58
C ALA A 452 -12.68 -18.80 -8.96
N GLN A 453 -12.63 -19.60 -7.89
CA GLN A 453 -11.37 -19.96 -7.22
C GLN A 453 -10.48 -20.85 -8.09
N ALA A 454 -11.07 -21.74 -8.89
CA ALA A 454 -10.32 -22.60 -9.82
C ALA A 454 -9.70 -21.77 -10.96
N ARG A 455 -10.44 -20.78 -11.48
CA ARG A 455 -9.95 -19.83 -12.49
C ARG A 455 -8.85 -18.93 -11.95
N GLU A 456 -9.00 -18.42 -10.73
CA GLU A 456 -7.97 -17.59 -10.10
C GLU A 456 -6.66 -18.34 -9.89
N ARG A 457 -6.75 -19.59 -9.41
CA ARG A 457 -5.59 -20.49 -9.28
C ARG A 457 -4.96 -20.77 -10.65
N TRP A 458 -5.78 -21.11 -11.65
CA TRP A 458 -5.32 -21.37 -13.01
C TRP A 458 -4.62 -20.17 -13.64
N ALA A 459 -5.19 -18.97 -13.52
CA ALA A 459 -4.62 -17.71 -13.99
C ALA A 459 -3.28 -17.43 -13.31
N SER A 460 -3.16 -17.69 -12.01
CA SER A 460 -1.91 -17.50 -11.26
C SER A 460 -0.81 -18.46 -11.72
N LEU A 461 -1.15 -19.72 -12.02
CA LEU A 461 -0.20 -20.70 -12.56
C LEU A 461 0.18 -20.39 -14.01
N MET A 462 -0.78 -19.99 -14.84
CA MET A 462 -0.54 -19.56 -16.23
C MET A 462 0.35 -18.33 -16.31
N ALA A 463 0.22 -17.39 -15.37
CA ALA A 463 1.08 -16.21 -15.31
C ALA A 463 2.56 -16.56 -15.07
N LEU A 464 2.86 -17.63 -14.33
CA LEU A 464 4.24 -18.15 -14.20
C LEU A 464 4.77 -18.76 -15.50
N VAL A 465 3.90 -19.39 -16.28
CA VAL A 465 4.25 -19.97 -17.57
C VAL A 465 4.53 -18.87 -18.59
N GLN A 466 3.64 -17.89 -18.71
CA GLN A 466 3.82 -16.73 -19.59
C GLN A 466 5.09 -15.96 -19.23
N LEU A 467 5.36 -15.77 -17.94
CA LEU A 467 6.62 -15.18 -17.50
C LEU A 467 7.83 -15.99 -17.95
N THR A 468 7.76 -17.32 -17.90
CA THR A 468 8.85 -18.18 -18.39
C THR A 468 9.05 -17.99 -19.89
N GLU A 469 7.96 -17.96 -20.67
CA GLU A 469 7.95 -17.74 -22.13
C GLU A 469 8.58 -16.38 -22.51
N GLU A 470 8.19 -15.30 -21.82
CA GLU A 470 8.77 -13.97 -21.99
C GLU A 470 10.29 -13.96 -21.75
N LEU A 471 10.75 -14.66 -20.71
CA LEU A 471 12.16 -14.69 -20.33
C LEU A 471 13.01 -15.54 -21.27
N VAL A 472 12.42 -16.54 -21.94
CA VAL A 472 13.13 -17.37 -22.93
C VAL A 472 12.99 -16.87 -24.37
N GLY A 473 12.18 -15.82 -24.61
CA GLY A 473 11.88 -15.33 -25.95
C GLY A 473 11.11 -16.34 -26.81
N TYR A 474 10.22 -17.13 -26.20
CA TYR A 474 9.45 -18.17 -26.88
C TYR A 474 8.30 -17.57 -27.68
N ASP A 475 8.30 -17.76 -29.00
CA ASP A 475 7.21 -17.36 -29.89
C ASP A 475 6.38 -18.60 -30.26
N ALA A 476 5.14 -18.67 -29.76
CA ALA A 476 4.28 -19.86 -29.91
C ALA A 476 3.72 -20.03 -31.34
N ASP A 477 3.86 -19.00 -32.19
CA ASP A 477 3.32 -18.94 -33.56
C ASP A 477 4.37 -19.23 -34.65
N ALA A 478 5.60 -19.60 -34.28
CA ALA A 478 6.62 -20.02 -35.25
C ALA A 478 6.32 -21.45 -35.74
N GLU A 479 5.85 -21.60 -36.98
CA GLU A 479 5.61 -22.92 -37.59
C GLU A 479 6.90 -23.78 -37.60
N PRO A 480 6.78 -25.10 -37.37
CA PRO A 480 7.92 -26.00 -37.52
C PRO A 480 8.31 -26.05 -38.99
N VAL A 481 9.54 -25.62 -39.30
CA VAL A 481 10.12 -25.80 -40.62
C VAL A 481 10.39 -27.30 -40.81
N ASP A 482 9.50 -27.96 -41.54
CA ASP A 482 9.70 -29.33 -42.01
C ASP A 482 10.95 -29.37 -42.89
N GLY A 483 11.85 -30.29 -42.57
CA GLY A 483 13.10 -30.48 -43.28
C GLY A 483 12.86 -31.03 -44.69
N ASP A 484 13.32 -30.29 -45.70
CA ASP A 484 13.66 -30.84 -47.00
C ASP A 484 15.10 -30.47 -47.37
N ALA A 485 15.84 -31.50 -47.79
CA ALA A 485 17.23 -31.45 -48.14
C ALA A 485 17.35 -31.15 -49.64
N GLY A 486 17.88 -29.98 -50.01
CA GLY A 486 18.14 -29.73 -51.43
C GLY A 486 18.59 -28.33 -51.81
N SER A 487 19.92 -28.15 -51.84
CA SER A 487 20.70 -27.35 -52.78
C SER A 487 20.42 -25.85 -52.99
N GLY A 488 21.47 -25.05 -52.77
CA GLY A 488 21.90 -24.08 -53.79
C GLY A 488 21.84 -22.60 -53.43
N ASP A 489 22.83 -22.17 -52.65
CA ASP A 489 23.55 -20.89 -52.74
C ASP A 489 22.89 -19.55 -52.36
N GLU A 490 23.74 -18.69 -51.80
CA GLU A 490 23.57 -17.27 -51.39
C GLU A 490 22.85 -16.99 -50.05
N ARG A 491 23.63 -16.99 -48.96
CA ARG A 491 23.33 -16.22 -47.74
C ARG A 491 24.54 -15.42 -47.26
N ASP A 492 24.25 -14.15 -46.95
CA ASP A 492 25.10 -13.16 -46.31
C ASP A 492 25.70 -13.68 -44.98
N GLU A 493 27.03 -13.62 -44.87
CA GLU A 493 27.75 -13.88 -43.62
C GLU A 493 27.71 -12.65 -42.70
N ALA A 494 26.74 -12.63 -41.78
CA ALA A 494 26.80 -11.87 -40.54
C ALA A 494 26.24 -12.73 -39.40
N GLY A 495 27.09 -13.55 -38.81
CA GLY A 495 26.78 -14.28 -37.58
C GLY A 495 27.76 -15.40 -37.34
N LEU A 496 28.54 -15.30 -36.26
CA LEU A 496 28.99 -16.40 -35.40
C LEU A 496 29.79 -15.80 -34.24
N ASP A 497 29.09 -15.61 -33.12
CA ASP A 497 29.55 -15.91 -31.76
C ASP A 497 28.30 -15.87 -30.83
N ALA A 498 27.28 -16.66 -31.20
CA ALA A 498 26.21 -17.01 -30.26
C ALA A 498 26.52 -18.41 -29.74
N ASP A 499 26.96 -18.48 -28.50
CA ASP A 499 27.19 -19.71 -27.76
C ASP A 499 25.92 -20.59 -27.79
N PRO A 500 25.97 -21.84 -28.28
CA PRO A 500 24.82 -22.76 -28.26
C PRO A 500 24.29 -23.04 -26.85
N ASP A 501 25.05 -22.70 -25.81
CA ASP A 501 24.69 -22.80 -24.40
C ASP A 501 24.02 -21.53 -23.83
N SER A 502 23.66 -20.53 -24.64
CA SER A 502 23.19 -19.21 -24.12
C SER A 502 21.70 -19.08 -23.74
N GLY A 503 20.95 -20.18 -23.65
CA GLY A 503 19.52 -20.16 -23.24
C GLY A 503 19.30 -20.13 -21.73
N LEU A 504 18.27 -19.39 -21.25
CA LEU A 504 17.87 -19.40 -19.83
C LEU A 504 17.53 -20.83 -19.36
N ASP A 505 18.12 -21.25 -18.25
CA ASP A 505 17.92 -22.54 -17.59
C ASP A 505 17.03 -22.41 -16.34
N LEU A 506 16.69 -23.54 -15.70
CA LEU A 506 15.85 -23.53 -14.48
C LEU A 506 16.49 -22.76 -13.32
N THR A 507 17.83 -22.78 -13.21
CA THR A 507 18.58 -22.00 -12.22
C THR A 507 18.40 -20.50 -12.44
N GLY A 508 18.56 -20.04 -13.68
CA GLY A 508 18.37 -18.67 -14.12
C GLY A 508 16.93 -18.21 -13.91
N LEU A 509 15.94 -19.05 -14.21
CA LEU A 509 14.52 -18.78 -13.97
C LEU A 509 14.23 -18.61 -12.47
N LEU A 510 14.72 -19.50 -11.61
CA LEU A 510 14.53 -19.39 -10.15
C LEU A 510 15.15 -18.13 -9.57
N ARG A 511 16.32 -17.71 -10.09
CA ARG A 511 16.96 -16.43 -9.73
C ARG A 511 16.10 -15.25 -10.13
N GLU A 512 15.54 -15.26 -11.34
CA GLU A 512 14.66 -14.19 -11.83
C GLU A 512 13.34 -14.12 -11.06
N LEU A 513 12.72 -15.28 -10.76
CA LEU A 513 11.54 -15.36 -9.91
C LEU A 513 11.81 -14.84 -8.49
N ALA A 514 12.98 -15.12 -7.92
CA ALA A 514 13.38 -14.58 -6.62
C ALA A 514 13.53 -13.05 -6.67
N LEU A 515 14.23 -12.52 -7.68
CA LEU A 515 14.38 -11.07 -7.89
C LEU A 515 13.03 -10.37 -8.07
N ARG A 516 12.09 -10.97 -8.81
CA ARG A 516 10.75 -10.43 -9.03
C ARG A 516 9.85 -10.55 -7.80
N SER A 517 9.99 -11.62 -7.03
CA SER A 517 9.32 -11.79 -5.73
C SER A 517 9.75 -10.69 -4.75
N GLU A 518 11.05 -10.47 -4.61
CA GLU A 518 11.63 -9.39 -3.80
C GLU A 518 11.21 -8.00 -4.31
N ALA A 519 11.12 -7.82 -5.63
CA ALA A 519 10.68 -6.58 -6.27
C ALA A 519 9.15 -6.39 -6.33
N ARG A 520 8.35 -7.36 -5.85
CA ARG A 520 6.87 -7.41 -6.00
C ARG A 520 6.39 -7.20 -7.44
N HIS A 521 7.16 -7.71 -8.41
CA HIS A 521 6.89 -7.56 -9.84
C HIS A 521 6.07 -8.76 -10.35
N ALA A 522 4.74 -8.69 -10.23
CA ALA A 522 3.85 -9.71 -10.81
C ALA A 522 3.94 -9.70 -12.34
N PRO A 523 3.80 -10.87 -13.03
CA PRO A 523 3.68 -10.91 -14.49
C PRO A 523 2.52 -10.03 -14.95
N THR A 524 2.62 -9.46 -16.16
CA THR A 524 1.52 -8.72 -16.78
C THR A 524 0.43 -9.70 -17.20
N VAL A 525 -0.51 -9.95 -16.29
CA VAL A 525 -1.79 -10.55 -16.67
C VAL A 525 -2.50 -9.54 -17.58
N GLN A 526 -2.91 -9.99 -18.78
CA GLN A 526 -3.75 -9.22 -19.70
C GLN A 526 -5.13 -8.98 -19.05
N GLY A 527 -5.24 -7.94 -18.22
CA GLY A 527 -6.45 -7.69 -17.44
C GLY A 527 -6.47 -6.32 -16.77
N VAL A 528 -7.68 -5.88 -16.45
CA VAL A 528 -7.96 -4.62 -15.74
C VAL A 528 -7.30 -4.64 -14.37
N THR A 529 -6.60 -3.56 -14.03
CA THR A 529 -5.91 -3.47 -12.74
C THR A 529 -6.81 -2.93 -11.65
N LEU A 530 -7.06 -3.71 -10.60
CA LEU A 530 -7.70 -3.29 -9.36
C LEU A 530 -6.61 -2.93 -8.35
N ALA A 531 -6.57 -1.70 -7.84
CA ALA A 531 -5.54 -1.30 -6.89
C ALA A 531 -6.01 -0.25 -5.89
N SER A 532 -5.36 -0.19 -4.72
CA SER A 532 -5.52 0.96 -3.84
C SER A 532 -4.81 2.20 -4.44
N LEU A 533 -5.31 3.39 -4.12
CA LEU A 533 -4.70 4.66 -4.53
C LEU A 533 -3.22 4.77 -4.13
N HIS A 534 -2.83 4.24 -2.96
CA HIS A 534 -1.43 4.19 -2.53
C HIS A 534 -0.58 3.28 -3.42
N ALA A 535 -1.10 2.12 -3.81
CA ALA A 535 -0.42 1.18 -4.69
C ALA A 535 -0.31 1.68 -6.14
N ALA A 536 -1.12 2.67 -6.51
CA ALA A 536 -1.11 3.30 -7.82
C ALA A 536 0.00 4.36 -7.98
N LYS A 537 0.68 4.78 -6.90
CA LYS A 537 1.77 5.77 -6.99
C LYS A 537 2.89 5.25 -7.90
N GLY A 538 3.33 6.11 -8.81
CA GLY A 538 4.34 5.76 -9.83
C GLY A 538 3.80 4.98 -11.02
N LEU A 539 2.52 4.62 -11.04
CA LEU A 539 1.85 3.98 -12.18
C LEU A 539 1.09 5.00 -13.05
N GLU A 540 0.62 4.52 -14.19
CA GLU A 540 -0.20 5.25 -15.16
C GLU A 540 -0.94 4.25 -16.07
N TRP A 541 -2.10 4.65 -16.56
CA TRP A 541 -3.00 3.88 -17.43
C TRP A 541 -3.72 4.80 -18.40
N ASP A 542 -4.08 4.32 -19.59
CA ASP A 542 -4.92 5.08 -20.52
C ASP A 542 -6.30 5.39 -19.95
N ALA A 543 -6.88 4.48 -19.17
CA ALA A 543 -8.16 4.68 -18.49
C ALA A 543 -8.10 4.40 -16.99
N VAL A 544 -8.65 5.32 -16.19
CA VAL A 544 -8.74 5.19 -14.72
C VAL A 544 -10.16 5.46 -14.22
N PHE A 545 -10.65 4.53 -13.40
CA PHE A 545 -11.91 4.63 -12.67
C PHE A 545 -11.61 4.86 -11.18
N LEU A 546 -11.84 6.07 -10.69
CA LEU A 546 -11.75 6.43 -9.27
C LEU A 546 -13.10 6.19 -8.60
N VAL A 547 -13.19 5.16 -7.78
CA VAL A 547 -14.47 4.66 -7.26
C VAL A 547 -14.63 4.86 -5.76
N GLY A 548 -15.87 4.88 -5.28
CA GLY A 548 -16.18 5.03 -3.86
C GLY A 548 -15.84 6.42 -3.31
N LEU A 549 -15.96 7.48 -4.12
CA LEU A 549 -15.68 8.87 -3.74
C LEU A 549 -16.81 9.47 -2.89
N ALA A 550 -17.01 8.89 -1.71
CA ALA A 550 -17.98 9.33 -0.71
C ALA A 550 -17.28 9.70 0.61
N ASP A 551 -17.81 10.69 1.34
CA ASP A 551 -17.32 11.01 2.69
C ASP A 551 -17.42 9.77 3.61
N GLY A 552 -16.35 9.50 4.35
CA GLY A 552 -16.18 8.29 5.16
C GLY A 552 -15.44 7.16 4.43
N THR A 553 -15.35 7.24 3.10
CA THR A 553 -14.47 6.41 2.28
C THR A 553 -13.30 7.24 1.77
N MET A 554 -13.58 8.34 1.07
CA MET A 554 -12.57 9.32 0.65
C MET A 554 -13.12 10.74 0.82
N PRO A 555 -12.68 11.50 1.84
CA PRO A 555 -11.68 11.12 2.83
C PRO A 555 -12.15 9.98 3.74
N ILE A 556 -11.20 9.16 4.20
CA ILE A 556 -11.48 8.05 5.12
C ILE A 556 -12.08 8.54 6.45
N GLN A 557 -12.97 7.75 7.04
CA GLN A 557 -13.73 8.12 8.24
C GLN A 557 -12.86 8.61 9.42
N HIS A 558 -11.63 8.11 9.60
CA HIS A 558 -10.77 8.51 10.73
C HIS A 558 -10.34 9.98 10.68
N VAL A 559 -10.35 10.59 9.49
CA VAL A 559 -10.06 12.02 9.29
C VAL A 559 -11.28 12.90 9.63
N LEU A 560 -12.45 12.28 9.76
CA LEU A 560 -13.72 12.93 10.02
C LEU A 560 -14.17 12.72 11.47
N GLY A 561 -14.70 13.77 12.08
CA GLY A 561 -15.36 13.71 13.37
C GLY A 561 -16.65 12.88 13.32
N SER A 562 -17.19 12.52 14.49
CA SER A 562 -18.43 11.74 14.61
C SER A 562 -19.68 12.45 14.05
N ASP A 563 -19.61 13.77 13.88
CA ASP A 563 -20.60 14.64 13.25
C ASP A 563 -20.33 14.90 11.74
N GLY A 564 -19.24 14.35 11.20
CA GLY A 564 -18.77 14.57 9.83
C GLY A 564 -17.93 15.83 9.63
N ALA A 565 -17.62 16.59 10.69
CA ALA A 565 -16.67 17.70 10.63
C ALA A 565 -15.24 17.19 10.35
N VAL A 566 -14.33 18.07 9.96
CA VAL A 566 -12.91 17.72 9.84
C VAL A 566 -12.34 17.61 11.26
N ALA A 567 -11.79 16.45 11.61
CA ALA A 567 -11.12 16.25 12.90
C ALA A 567 -9.63 16.61 12.82
N ASP A 568 -9.01 16.33 11.67
CA ASP A 568 -7.60 16.63 11.39
C ASP A 568 -7.45 17.23 9.98
N GLU A 569 -7.18 18.53 9.93
CA GLU A 569 -6.94 19.25 8.68
C GLU A 569 -5.72 18.73 7.92
N THR A 570 -4.66 18.30 8.61
CA THR A 570 -3.42 17.84 7.96
C THR A 570 -3.66 16.50 7.27
N ALA A 571 -4.33 15.57 7.96
CA ALA A 571 -4.73 14.29 7.38
C ALA A 571 -5.76 14.46 6.25
N LEU A 572 -6.64 15.47 6.34
CA LEU A 572 -7.56 15.79 5.24
C LEU A 572 -6.82 16.24 3.98
N GLU A 573 -5.81 17.09 4.13
CA GLU A 573 -4.99 17.53 3.02
C GLU A 573 -4.14 16.39 2.44
N GLU A 574 -3.78 15.39 3.25
CA GLU A 574 -3.18 14.14 2.74
C GLU A 574 -4.14 13.33 1.89
N GLU A 575 -5.38 13.13 2.34
CA GLU A 575 -6.41 12.44 1.56
C GLU A 575 -6.71 13.19 0.24
N ARG A 576 -6.62 14.52 0.22
CA ARG A 576 -6.71 15.31 -1.01
C ARG A 576 -5.53 15.07 -1.96
N ARG A 577 -4.30 15.01 -1.44
CA ARG A 577 -3.10 14.62 -2.21
C ARG A 577 -3.25 13.21 -2.77
N LEU A 578 -3.84 12.29 -2.00
CA LEU A 578 -4.13 10.93 -2.46
C LEU A 578 -5.13 10.92 -3.63
N LEU A 579 -6.16 11.77 -3.60
CA LEU A 579 -7.09 11.94 -4.73
C LEU A 579 -6.36 12.52 -5.95
N TYR A 580 -5.53 13.55 -5.76
CA TYR A 580 -4.70 14.13 -6.82
C TYR A 580 -3.77 13.09 -7.45
N VAL A 581 -3.13 12.22 -6.65
CA VAL A 581 -2.34 11.10 -7.16
C VAL A 581 -3.21 10.20 -8.04
N GLY A 582 -4.41 9.83 -7.58
CA GLY A 582 -5.37 9.02 -8.34
C GLY A 582 -5.73 9.64 -9.70
N VAL A 583 -6.09 10.92 -9.71
CA VAL A 583 -6.44 11.66 -10.95
C VAL A 583 -5.28 11.67 -11.94
N THR A 584 -4.05 11.93 -11.46
CA THR A 584 -2.84 12.00 -12.30
C THR A 584 -2.29 10.63 -12.72
N ARG A 585 -3.00 9.53 -12.44
CA ARG A 585 -2.69 8.21 -13.01
C ARG A 585 -3.32 8.03 -14.39
N ALA A 586 -4.38 8.77 -14.72
CA ALA A 586 -5.07 8.67 -15.99
C ALA A 586 -4.30 9.40 -17.09
N ARG A 587 -4.06 8.75 -18.23
CA ARG A 587 -3.51 9.42 -19.41
C ARG A 587 -4.63 10.08 -20.23
N GLU A 588 -5.75 9.40 -20.46
CA GLU A 588 -6.80 9.90 -21.35
C GLU A 588 -8.21 9.85 -20.73
N HIS A 589 -8.67 8.67 -20.33
CA HIS A 589 -10.01 8.47 -19.81
C HIS A 589 -9.99 8.50 -18.28
N LEU A 590 -10.84 9.35 -17.70
CA LEU A 590 -10.99 9.44 -16.25
C LEU A 590 -12.48 9.44 -15.88
N GLN A 591 -12.87 8.52 -15.01
CA GLN A 591 -14.18 8.51 -14.39
C GLN A 591 -14.06 8.60 -12.87
N LEU A 592 -14.89 9.44 -12.25
CA LEU A 592 -15.00 9.60 -10.80
C LEU A 592 -16.43 9.20 -10.37
N SER A 593 -16.55 8.21 -9.49
CA SER A 593 -17.87 7.71 -9.07
C SER A 593 -18.06 7.60 -7.56
N TRP A 594 -19.33 7.62 -7.15
CA TRP A 594 -19.74 7.39 -5.77
C TRP A 594 -21.12 6.73 -5.69
N ALA A 595 -21.32 5.98 -4.61
CA ALA A 595 -22.59 5.36 -4.25
C ALA A 595 -23.28 6.05 -3.08
N LEU A 596 -24.61 6.20 -3.14
CA LEU A 596 -25.44 6.82 -2.09
C LEU A 596 -25.75 5.87 -0.92
N ALA A 597 -25.69 4.55 -1.14
CA ALA A 597 -25.80 3.51 -0.12
C ALA A 597 -24.63 2.52 -0.24
N ARG A 598 -24.44 1.66 0.78
CA ARG A 598 -23.46 0.56 0.72
C ARG A 598 -24.10 -0.66 0.05
N SER A 599 -25.14 -1.19 0.69
CA SER A 599 -25.84 -2.38 0.20
C SER A 599 -26.98 -2.04 -0.76
N ALA A 600 -27.30 -2.99 -1.64
CA ALA A 600 -28.43 -2.90 -2.56
C ALA A 600 -29.75 -2.58 -1.82
N GLY A 601 -30.49 -1.57 -2.31
CA GLY A 601 -31.73 -1.11 -1.67
C GLY A 601 -31.56 -0.49 -0.27
N GLY A 602 -30.32 -0.24 0.14
CA GLY A 602 -29.99 0.40 1.41
C GLY A 602 -30.45 1.85 1.47
N ARG A 603 -30.48 2.40 2.69
CA ARG A 603 -30.83 3.82 2.87
C ARG A 603 -29.73 4.70 2.29
N LYS A 604 -30.10 5.61 1.38
CA LYS A 604 -29.23 6.58 0.70
C LYS A 604 -28.74 7.68 1.64
N ILE A 605 -27.83 7.34 2.56
CA ILE A 605 -27.30 8.25 3.59
C ILE A 605 -25.88 8.73 3.32
N ARG A 606 -25.16 8.10 2.38
CA ARG A 606 -23.80 8.48 2.06
C ARG A 606 -23.81 9.79 1.31
N ARG A 607 -22.80 10.61 1.58
CA ARG A 607 -22.60 11.89 0.91
C ARG A 607 -21.45 11.74 -0.07
N ARG A 608 -21.59 12.37 -1.23
CA ARG A 608 -20.48 12.58 -2.16
C ARG A 608 -19.28 13.16 -1.43
N SER A 609 -18.08 12.72 -1.81
CA SER A 609 -16.83 13.25 -1.27
C SER A 609 -16.81 14.76 -1.34
N ARG A 610 -16.45 15.40 -0.23
CA ARG A 610 -16.22 16.85 -0.16
C ARG A 610 -15.15 17.34 -1.14
N PHE A 611 -14.24 16.47 -1.59
CA PHE A 611 -13.22 16.83 -2.56
C PHE A 611 -13.79 17.07 -3.96
N LEU A 612 -15.01 16.61 -4.24
CA LEU A 612 -15.72 16.84 -5.50
C LEU A 612 -16.57 18.12 -5.50
N ALA A 613 -16.63 18.84 -4.37
CA ALA A 613 -17.38 20.09 -4.28
C ALA A 613 -16.80 21.15 -5.23
N GLY A 614 -17.64 21.69 -6.12
CA GLY A 614 -17.21 22.64 -7.14
C GLY A 614 -16.38 22.04 -8.26
N LEU A 615 -16.22 20.70 -8.33
CA LEU A 615 -15.58 20.00 -9.44
C LEU A 615 -16.57 19.44 -10.46
N VAL A 616 -17.71 18.95 -9.99
CA VAL A 616 -18.76 18.38 -10.84
C VAL A 616 -19.44 19.51 -11.63
N PRO A 617 -19.49 19.44 -12.98
CA PRO A 617 -20.15 20.44 -13.83
C PRO A 617 -21.64 20.58 -13.51
N ASP A 618 -22.19 21.80 -13.49
CA ASP A 618 -23.59 22.05 -13.08
C ASP A 618 -24.63 21.34 -13.95
N ASP A 619 -24.30 21.08 -15.22
CA ASP A 619 -25.11 20.35 -16.20
C ASP A 619 -24.99 18.83 -16.09
N SER A 620 -24.04 18.32 -15.29
CA SER A 620 -23.87 16.89 -15.05
C SER A 620 -25.12 16.29 -14.37
N PRO A 621 -25.59 15.11 -14.80
CA PRO A 621 -26.61 14.36 -14.05
C PRO A 621 -26.22 14.13 -12.57
N ALA A 622 -24.92 14.06 -12.29
CA ALA A 622 -24.33 13.88 -10.97
C ALA A 622 -24.23 15.18 -10.14
N SER A 623 -24.61 16.33 -10.70
CA SER A 623 -24.71 17.62 -9.98
C SER A 623 -26.02 17.79 -9.23
N ARG A 624 -26.98 16.87 -9.41
CA ARG A 624 -28.19 16.82 -8.60
C ARG A 624 -27.82 16.39 -7.19
N ILE A 625 -27.46 17.35 -6.33
CA ILE A 625 -27.32 17.11 -4.89
C ILE A 625 -28.60 16.42 -4.45
N ALA A 626 -28.49 15.21 -3.89
CA ALA A 626 -29.62 14.49 -3.33
C ALA A 626 -30.42 15.48 -2.48
N LYS A 627 -31.62 15.85 -2.96
CA LYS A 627 -32.50 16.76 -2.24
C LYS A 627 -32.58 16.21 -0.83
N HIS A 628 -32.28 17.03 0.17
CA HIS A 628 -32.54 16.67 1.56
C HIS A 628 -33.93 16.07 1.59
N THR A 629 -34.02 14.76 1.80
CA THR A 629 -35.29 14.16 2.16
C THR A 629 -35.56 14.70 3.55
N THR A 630 -36.24 15.83 3.60
CA THR A 630 -37.05 16.24 4.74
C THR A 630 -38.20 15.24 4.86
N ALA A 631 -37.87 13.96 5.01
CA ALA A 631 -38.73 13.07 5.76
C ALA A 631 -38.77 13.70 7.16
N PRO A 632 -39.95 13.95 7.74
CA PRO A 632 -40.05 14.50 9.07
C PRO A 632 -39.15 13.67 9.98
N ARG A 633 -38.26 14.35 10.71
CA ARG A 633 -37.42 13.71 11.73
C ARG A 633 -38.37 12.93 12.63
N GLY A 634 -38.42 11.61 12.45
CA GLY A 634 -38.92 10.72 13.47
C GLY A 634 -38.19 11.04 14.78
N PRO A 635 -38.83 10.80 15.93
CA PRO A 635 -38.26 11.18 17.22
C PRO A 635 -36.82 10.67 17.30
N LYS A 636 -35.88 11.56 17.69
CA LYS A 636 -34.47 11.21 17.90
C LYS A 636 -34.44 9.89 18.65
N ARG A 637 -33.83 8.84 18.07
CA ARG A 637 -33.58 7.59 18.80
C ARG A 637 -32.70 7.97 19.99
N VAL A 638 -33.31 8.00 21.17
CA VAL A 638 -32.61 8.15 22.44
C VAL A 638 -31.78 6.88 22.59
N LEU A 639 -30.46 7.02 22.50
CA LEU A 639 -29.54 5.92 22.77
C LEU A 639 -29.74 5.49 24.24
N PRO A 640 -29.91 4.20 24.53
CA PRO A 640 -30.04 3.74 25.90
C PRO A 640 -28.79 4.15 26.69
N THR A 641 -29.00 4.79 27.83
CA THR A 641 -27.93 5.29 28.70
C THR A 641 -27.66 4.32 29.85
N CYS A 642 -26.41 4.30 30.33
CA CYS A 642 -26.03 3.53 31.50
C CYS A 642 -26.81 4.00 32.72
N ARG A 643 -27.46 3.06 33.41
CA ARG A 643 -28.23 3.32 34.63
C ARG A 643 -27.41 3.92 35.78
N VAL A 644 -26.09 3.69 35.76
CA VAL A 644 -25.17 4.12 36.84
C VAL A 644 -24.53 5.47 36.53
N CYS A 645 -24.01 5.69 35.32
CA CYS A 645 -23.23 6.90 34.98
C CYS A 645 -23.85 7.78 33.90
N GLY A 646 -25.02 7.43 33.36
CA GLY A 646 -25.74 8.23 32.35
C GLY A 646 -25.12 8.25 30.95
N ARG A 647 -23.97 7.61 30.73
CA ARG A 647 -23.30 7.59 29.40
C ARG A 647 -24.04 6.70 28.40
N PRO A 648 -24.02 7.02 27.09
CA PRO A 648 -24.62 6.17 26.05
C PRO A 648 -24.02 4.75 26.06
N LEU A 649 -24.86 3.73 25.95
CA LEU A 649 -24.45 2.34 25.82
C LEU A 649 -24.24 2.04 24.33
N LEU A 650 -22.99 1.81 23.94
CA LEU A 650 -22.58 1.72 22.53
C LEU A 650 -22.57 0.28 21.99
N ASN A 651 -22.58 -0.74 22.85
CA ASN A 651 -22.55 -2.14 22.45
C ASN A 651 -23.74 -2.95 23.00
N THR A 652 -24.04 -4.08 22.34
CA THR A 652 -25.22 -4.91 22.61
C THR A 652 -25.19 -5.49 24.03
N ALA A 653 -24.04 -5.94 24.52
CA ALA A 653 -23.91 -6.50 25.87
C ALA A 653 -24.16 -5.45 26.97
N ALA A 654 -23.57 -4.26 26.84
CA ALA A 654 -23.77 -3.15 27.76
C ALA A 654 -25.22 -2.63 27.73
N THR A 655 -25.84 -2.63 26.54
CA THR A 655 -27.27 -2.31 26.36
C THR A 655 -28.14 -3.32 27.10
N MET A 656 -27.89 -4.62 26.92
CA MET A 656 -28.64 -5.69 27.57
C MET A 656 -28.48 -5.71 29.10
N LEU A 657 -27.29 -5.36 29.60
CA LEU A 657 -27.03 -5.23 31.05
C LEU A 657 -27.53 -3.91 31.64
N GLY A 658 -27.82 -2.90 30.80
CA GLY A 658 -28.21 -1.56 31.24
C GLY A 658 -27.08 -0.75 31.90
N ARG A 659 -25.82 -1.21 31.83
CA ARG A 659 -24.65 -0.52 32.38
C ARG A 659 -23.40 -0.66 31.52
N CYS A 660 -22.51 0.32 31.58
CA CYS A 660 -21.21 0.25 30.90
C CYS A 660 -20.24 -0.67 31.66
N ASN A 661 -19.21 -1.15 30.96
CA ASN A 661 -18.18 -2.03 31.52
C ASN A 661 -17.29 -1.36 32.60
N ARG A 662 -17.36 -0.03 32.74
CA ARG A 662 -16.61 0.73 33.75
C ARG A 662 -17.38 0.92 35.07
N CYS A 663 -18.66 0.58 35.11
CA CYS A 663 -19.47 0.68 36.33
C CYS A 663 -19.49 -0.67 37.07
N PRO A 664 -19.43 -0.67 38.41
CA PRO A 664 -19.43 -1.91 39.20
C PRO A 664 -20.71 -2.72 38.97
N ALA A 665 -20.58 -4.04 38.97
CA ALA A 665 -21.71 -4.97 38.85
C ALA A 665 -22.17 -5.41 40.24
N ASP A 666 -23.46 -5.25 40.53
CA ASP A 666 -24.09 -5.66 41.80
C ASP A 666 -24.96 -6.90 41.59
N ILE A 667 -24.31 -8.04 41.35
CA ILE A 667 -24.98 -9.28 40.93
C ILE A 667 -25.24 -10.15 42.16
N ASP A 668 -26.50 -10.51 42.41
CA ASP A 668 -26.85 -11.58 43.35
C ASP A 668 -26.54 -12.94 42.71
N THR A 669 -25.41 -13.53 43.09
CA THR A 669 -24.92 -14.79 42.53
C THR A 669 -25.86 -15.96 42.84
N GLY A 670 -26.48 -15.98 44.03
CA GLY A 670 -27.43 -17.03 44.40
C GLY A 670 -28.75 -16.94 43.62
N LEU A 671 -29.23 -15.71 43.36
CA LEU A 671 -30.37 -15.50 42.47
C LEU A 671 -30.04 -15.90 41.03
N LEU A 672 -28.84 -15.57 40.54
CA LEU A 672 -28.41 -15.95 39.19
C LEU A 672 -28.35 -17.47 39.00
N GLU A 673 -27.87 -18.20 40.00
CA GLU A 673 -27.86 -19.68 40.00
C GLU A 673 -29.28 -20.24 39.98
N ALA A 674 -30.17 -19.76 40.85
CA ALA A 674 -31.56 -20.19 40.89
C ALA A 674 -32.28 -19.94 39.55
N LEU A 675 -32.03 -18.80 38.90
CA LEU A 675 -32.58 -18.47 37.59
C LEU A 675 -32.01 -19.36 36.47
N LYS A 676 -30.73 -19.75 36.56
CA LYS A 676 -30.10 -20.66 35.59
C LYS A 676 -30.66 -22.08 35.71
N GLU A 677 -30.87 -22.56 36.93
CA GLU A 677 -31.44 -23.90 37.17
C GLU A 677 -32.89 -23.94 36.71
N TRP A 678 -33.71 -22.96 37.10
CA TRP A 678 -35.09 -22.86 36.61
C TRP A 678 -35.16 -22.79 35.07
N ARG A 679 -34.26 -22.02 34.43
CA ARG A 679 -34.23 -21.93 32.96
C ARG A 679 -33.93 -23.29 32.34
N LYS A 680 -33.00 -24.05 32.92
CA LYS A 680 -32.63 -25.39 32.44
C LYS A 680 -33.84 -26.34 32.56
N GLU A 681 -34.46 -26.43 33.73
CA GLU A 681 -35.66 -27.24 33.94
C GLU A 681 -36.80 -26.88 32.97
N LYS A 682 -37.04 -25.59 32.76
CA LYS A 682 -38.08 -25.10 31.85
C LYS A 682 -37.76 -25.36 30.38
N ALA A 683 -36.50 -25.24 30.00
CA ALA A 683 -36.04 -25.50 28.64
C ALA A 683 -36.11 -27.00 28.30
N ASP A 684 -35.71 -27.85 29.25
CA ASP A 684 -35.79 -29.31 29.14
C ASP A 684 -37.25 -29.78 29.04
N ALA A 685 -38.14 -29.24 29.87
CA ALA A 685 -39.58 -29.57 29.83
C ALA A 685 -40.26 -29.17 28.50
N LEU A 686 -39.72 -28.17 27.80
CA LEU A 686 -40.22 -27.69 26.51
C LEU A 686 -39.43 -28.24 25.32
N SER A 687 -38.39 -29.04 25.54
CA SER A 687 -37.45 -29.51 24.52
C SER A 687 -36.87 -28.36 23.67
N LEU A 688 -36.55 -27.23 24.29
CA LEU A 688 -35.97 -26.05 23.63
C LEU A 688 -34.54 -25.79 24.12
N PRO A 689 -33.64 -25.23 23.28
CA PRO A 689 -32.34 -24.75 23.76
C PRO A 689 -32.48 -23.66 24.83
N HIS A 690 -31.63 -23.67 25.87
CA HIS A 690 -31.73 -22.78 27.05
C HIS A 690 -31.86 -21.29 26.68
N PHE A 691 -31.08 -20.82 25.70
CA PHE A 691 -31.06 -19.42 25.29
C PHE A 691 -32.40 -18.93 24.69
N VAL A 692 -33.26 -19.85 24.22
CA VAL A 692 -34.59 -19.53 23.69
C VAL A 692 -35.51 -19.04 24.82
N VAL A 693 -35.41 -19.63 26.01
CA VAL A 693 -36.13 -19.19 27.22
C VAL A 693 -35.57 -17.83 27.67
N PHE A 694 -34.31 -17.76 28.09
CA PHE A 694 -33.58 -16.51 28.36
C PHE A 694 -32.09 -16.65 28.07
N SER A 695 -31.46 -15.60 27.54
CA SER A 695 -30.00 -15.56 27.38
C SER A 695 -29.31 -15.41 28.74
N ASP A 696 -28.05 -15.82 28.84
CA ASP A 696 -27.25 -15.63 30.06
C ASP A 696 -27.15 -14.16 30.45
N VAL A 697 -27.00 -13.26 29.47
CA VAL A 697 -26.92 -11.81 29.69
C VAL A 697 -28.23 -11.27 30.28
N THR A 698 -29.38 -11.79 29.82
CA THR A 698 -30.69 -11.41 30.36
C THR A 698 -30.87 -11.92 31.80
N LEU A 699 -30.44 -13.15 32.10
CA LEU A 699 -30.48 -13.67 33.48
C LEU A 699 -29.56 -12.88 34.42
N THR A 700 -28.35 -12.54 33.97
CA THR A 700 -27.44 -11.66 34.71
C THR A 700 -28.06 -10.30 34.97
N ALA A 701 -28.72 -9.71 33.97
CA ALA A 701 -29.45 -8.46 34.16
C ALA A 701 -30.56 -8.64 35.22
N ILE A 702 -31.40 -9.68 35.14
CA ILE A 702 -32.46 -9.92 36.15
C ILE A 702 -31.88 -10.05 37.57
N ALA A 703 -30.78 -10.81 37.73
CA ALA A 703 -30.12 -10.97 39.02
C ALA A 703 -29.53 -9.66 39.58
N GLU A 704 -29.13 -8.74 38.69
CA GLU A 704 -28.55 -7.44 39.02
C GLU A 704 -29.59 -6.31 39.18
N GLN A 705 -30.78 -6.43 38.59
CA GLN A 705 -31.84 -5.40 38.68
C GLN A 705 -32.96 -5.80 39.65
N ARG A 706 -33.08 -7.08 40.00
CA ARG A 706 -34.07 -7.66 40.93
C ARG A 706 -35.48 -7.09 40.73
N PRO A 707 -36.08 -7.24 39.52
CA PRO A 707 -37.36 -6.63 39.21
C PRO A 707 -38.47 -7.16 40.11
N ALA A 708 -39.26 -6.26 40.71
CA ALA A 708 -40.32 -6.62 41.66
C ALA A 708 -41.69 -6.88 41.00
N ASP A 709 -41.88 -6.37 39.78
CA ASP A 709 -43.12 -6.44 39.01
C ASP A 709 -42.87 -6.62 37.50
N ASP A 710 -43.95 -6.88 36.76
CA ASP A 710 -43.92 -7.11 35.31
C ASP A 710 -43.36 -5.91 34.54
N ARG A 711 -43.58 -4.69 35.04
CA ARG A 711 -43.10 -3.45 34.40
C ARG A 711 -41.59 -3.34 34.50
N ALA A 712 -41.02 -3.62 35.67
CA ALA A 712 -39.58 -3.65 35.90
C ALA A 712 -38.93 -4.79 35.11
N LEU A 713 -39.60 -5.93 34.98
CA LEU A 713 -39.10 -7.07 34.22
C LEU A 713 -39.04 -6.75 32.70
N VAL A 714 -40.08 -6.15 32.12
CA VAL A 714 -40.08 -5.74 30.70
C VAL A 714 -39.09 -4.61 30.40
N ALA A 715 -38.70 -3.81 31.39
CA ALA A 715 -37.68 -2.78 31.22
C ALA A 715 -36.29 -3.36 30.95
N ILE A 716 -36.05 -4.64 31.26
CA ILE A 716 -34.79 -5.34 30.97
C ILE A 716 -34.74 -5.72 29.48
N PRO A 717 -33.74 -5.26 28.72
CA PRO A 717 -33.68 -5.58 27.30
C PRO A 717 -33.53 -7.09 27.05
N GLY A 718 -34.28 -7.58 26.05
CA GLY A 718 -34.39 -9.02 25.75
C GLY A 718 -35.64 -9.70 26.32
N ILE A 719 -36.46 -8.99 27.11
CA ILE A 719 -37.75 -9.47 27.63
C ILE A 719 -38.92 -8.81 26.87
N GLY A 720 -39.42 -9.49 25.83
CA GLY A 720 -40.58 -9.05 25.06
C GLY A 720 -41.92 -9.52 25.68
N ALA A 721 -43.03 -8.96 25.20
CA ALA A 721 -44.38 -9.25 25.70
C ALA A 721 -44.71 -10.76 25.74
N LYS A 722 -44.27 -11.52 24.73
CA LYS A 722 -44.44 -12.98 24.69
C LYS A 722 -43.71 -13.68 25.83
N LYS A 723 -42.45 -13.31 26.10
CA LYS A 723 -41.66 -13.90 27.20
C LYS A 723 -42.21 -13.51 28.57
N LEU A 724 -42.69 -12.27 28.72
CA LEU A 724 -43.37 -11.85 29.94
C LEU A 724 -44.62 -12.69 30.21
N GLN A 725 -45.47 -12.88 29.19
CA GLN A 725 -46.69 -13.68 29.33
C GLN A 725 -46.39 -15.16 29.63
N THR A 726 -45.37 -15.73 29.02
CA THR A 726 -45.04 -17.16 29.16
C THR A 726 -44.22 -17.48 30.42
N TYR A 727 -43.33 -16.57 30.86
CA TYR A 727 -42.33 -16.86 31.88
C TYR A 727 -42.28 -15.83 33.02
N GLY A 728 -42.96 -14.70 32.91
CA GLY A 728 -42.83 -13.57 33.85
C GLY A 728 -43.22 -13.92 35.28
N ALA A 729 -44.32 -14.64 35.47
CA ALA A 729 -44.80 -15.04 36.79
C ALA A 729 -43.79 -15.94 37.53
N ASP A 730 -43.22 -16.93 36.84
CA ASP A 730 -42.21 -17.85 37.39
C ASP A 730 -40.95 -17.09 37.80
N VAL A 731 -40.44 -16.22 36.92
CA VAL A 731 -39.23 -15.43 37.16
C VAL A 731 -39.41 -14.48 38.33
N LEU A 732 -40.55 -13.77 38.42
CA LEU A 732 -40.83 -12.87 39.53
C LEU A 732 -41.00 -13.62 40.85
N ALA A 733 -41.54 -14.84 40.83
CA ALA A 733 -41.61 -15.68 42.03
C ALA A 733 -40.22 -16.04 42.56
N ILE A 734 -39.27 -16.37 41.67
CA ILE A 734 -37.87 -16.66 42.03
C ILE A 734 -37.16 -15.42 42.58
N VAL A 735 -37.38 -14.25 41.97
CA VAL A 735 -36.80 -12.99 42.46
C VAL A 735 -37.36 -12.63 43.85
N ARG A 736 -38.67 -12.82 44.07
CA ARG A 736 -39.34 -12.55 45.35
C ARG A 736 -38.93 -13.52 46.45
N SER A 737 -38.80 -14.81 46.14
CA SER A 737 -38.39 -15.82 47.13
C SER A 737 -36.99 -15.51 47.68
N ARG A 738 -36.07 -15.05 46.83
CA ARG A 738 -34.72 -14.67 47.25
C ARG A 738 -34.67 -13.34 48.03
N SER A 739 -35.52 -12.38 47.65
CA SER A 739 -35.63 -11.09 48.36
C SER A 739 -36.14 -11.25 49.79
N ASN A 740 -37.02 -12.23 50.05
CA ASN A 740 -37.51 -12.54 51.40
C ASN A 740 -36.49 -13.31 52.27
N SER A 741 -35.59 -14.10 51.66
CA SER A 741 -34.51 -14.80 52.38
C SER A 741 -33.32 -13.92 52.76
N ALA A 742 -33.22 -12.70 52.21
CA ALA A 742 -32.16 -11.73 52.54
C ALA A 742 -32.57 -10.72 53.62
N ASN A 743 -33.85 -10.68 54.01
CA ASN A 743 -34.44 -9.81 55.04
C ASN A 743 -34.83 -10.56 56.34
N GLN A 744 -34.50 -11.86 56.43
CA GLN A 744 -34.43 -12.66 57.65
C GLN A 744 -32.95 -12.93 57.95
#